data_AF-A0A6M8B1Q8-F1
#
_entry.id   AF-A0A6M8B1Q8-F1
#
_cell.length_a   1.000
_cell.length_b   1.000
_cell.length_c   1.000
_cell.angle_alpha   90.00
_cell.angle_beta   90.00
_cell.angle_gamma   90.00
#
_symmetry.space_group_name_H-M   'P 1'
#
loop_
_entity.id
_entity.type
_entity.pdbx_description
1 polymer ?
#
loop_
_entity_poly.entity_id
_entity_poly.type
_entity_poly.pdbx_seq_one_letter_code
_entity_poly.pdbx_strand_id
1 'polypeptide(L)'
;MLLVHVVGNADLGLQPRQDGSERLSLLRDADGHEAAGLLGLTDDGDWFADGALSPLRKELVAAAGIQEAKGESLKVLVIGAAGGRGSTEDLALAVRQALARVCESDGLALLKGRNLRVLDALVLENGLNPSACDHEKLEYAIGGHEGHVALALAGGSNSVLMSVAGAAAATHPAEWSLLLIDRARDDPRAGIAPRIDMSVTSQEDPLRGWLMGLGLPTVLNAEYERRREVLPDEFQNAASAVRRAVGEEAVSAAPEDLAVLLWADVARGDLAAGMALRAWLVAEYRRRRCEYLGETGEAPDQYPDATLNGKGEPIMIGKAIGNLHRSSLQETLAEPDAWLVGKKYLVDIGNAATHELKTATEELRECLPVLLGDRPDWLSWPSGDVCLLSGQGKLPAADIRRPPIAATMMSQEPAAALRRACAVDAPLTLDALLLCSEETVEDGRRVADEITADSFSRNQEWDSAGADGLTVCSYGRPTTDNGIVSADAEEGMRRVQSLADGWLKNRPRRPRAIVTTVVGEKPVVIALLRAAQVFGARHGIPVFLMSSVKNGPGAEELQFHQFGLDRDVREALLTAAEHCLDRLDLLTAARLLALGDPAMAGLADDAIALSDDLLTAVRSQDLDGCASTVLSVMRSVGTRIDHVEPDAQVRLATIVGELLSLPPRSRRSEAFREPQILAHRKPSESGAPADLDSEDAMVLLRLLVQVRDEVPLNHGDRDLQGATAHVLQHYAQQESCTYAQLIDRAVRTVTETHGVTVSDWADRLDGLRRKVSEQQGSAHGTTR
;
A
#
# COMPACT_ATOMS: atom_id res chain seq x y z
N MET A 1 -10.87 27.21 -9.88
CA MET A 1 -10.72 26.18 -10.93
C MET A 1 -9.42 26.36 -11.72
N LEU A 2 -8.68 25.25 -11.92
CA LEU A 2 -7.46 25.16 -12.71
C LEU A 2 -7.72 24.29 -13.96
N LEU A 3 -7.53 24.85 -15.15
CA LEU A 3 -7.47 24.11 -16.40
C LEU A 3 -6.01 23.73 -16.67
N VAL A 4 -5.73 22.44 -16.78
CA VAL A 4 -4.40 21.94 -17.18
C VAL A 4 -4.44 21.54 -18.64
N HIS A 5 -3.66 22.25 -19.46
CA HIS A 5 -3.61 22.10 -20.90
C HIS A 5 -2.26 21.48 -21.32
N VAL A 6 -2.31 20.31 -21.95
CA VAL A 6 -1.11 19.62 -22.47
C VAL A 6 -0.94 19.97 -23.94
N VAL A 7 0.10 20.74 -24.25
CA VAL A 7 0.29 21.26 -25.61
C VAL A 7 0.66 20.17 -26.61
N GLY A 8 0.29 20.38 -27.86
CA GLY A 8 0.79 19.64 -29.01
C GLY A 8 0.54 20.36 -30.33
N ASN A 9 0.96 19.77 -31.44
CA ASN A 9 0.85 20.39 -32.77
C ASN A 9 -0.58 20.82 -33.17
N ALA A 10 -1.60 20.22 -32.55
CA ALA A 10 -2.99 20.61 -32.77
C ALA A 10 -3.27 22.06 -32.34
N ASP A 11 -2.52 22.61 -31.39
CA ASP A 11 -2.64 24.00 -30.94
C ASP A 11 -2.11 25.00 -31.99
N LEU A 12 -1.29 24.51 -32.92
CA LEU A 12 -0.87 25.25 -34.11
C LEU A 12 -1.76 24.96 -35.32
N GLY A 13 -2.88 24.24 -35.16
CA GLY A 13 -3.74 23.83 -36.29
C GLY A 13 -3.11 22.76 -37.20
N LEU A 14 -2.11 22.02 -36.69
CA LEU A 14 -1.34 21.04 -37.45
C LEU A 14 -1.67 19.59 -37.05
N GLN A 15 -1.48 18.68 -38.00
CA GLN A 15 -1.55 17.24 -37.75
C GLN A 15 -0.37 16.76 -36.89
N PRO A 16 -0.51 15.63 -36.17
CA PRO A 16 0.60 15.05 -35.42
C PRO A 16 1.84 14.86 -36.32
N ARG A 17 3.01 15.29 -35.82
CA ARG A 17 4.33 15.16 -36.49
C ARG A 17 4.56 16.05 -37.73
N GLN A 18 3.65 16.96 -38.07
CA GLN A 18 3.95 18.05 -39.01
C GLN A 18 4.95 19.04 -38.38
N ASP A 19 5.80 19.66 -39.22
CA ASP A 19 6.71 20.71 -38.78
C ASP A 19 5.92 21.98 -38.46
N GLY A 20 6.05 22.46 -37.24
CA GLY A 20 5.36 23.66 -36.74
C GLY A 20 6.26 24.87 -36.57
N SER A 21 7.53 24.79 -36.97
CA SER A 21 8.56 25.82 -36.66
C SER A 21 8.17 27.22 -37.13
N GLU A 22 7.58 27.34 -38.32
CA GLU A 22 7.12 28.62 -38.88
C GLU A 22 5.95 29.21 -38.08
N ARG A 23 4.89 28.42 -37.83
CA ARG A 23 3.74 28.85 -37.02
C ARG A 23 4.15 29.19 -35.59
N LEU A 24 5.08 28.43 -35.02
CA LEU A 24 5.63 28.70 -33.70
C LEU A 24 6.39 30.04 -33.65
N SER A 25 7.16 30.39 -34.68
CA SER A 25 7.83 31.70 -34.76
C SER A 25 6.81 32.84 -34.83
N LEU A 26 5.78 32.69 -35.66
CA LEU A 26 4.70 33.68 -35.76
C LEU A 26 3.99 33.87 -34.41
N LEU A 27 3.71 32.79 -33.68
CA LEU A 27 3.10 32.88 -32.34
C LEU A 27 3.98 33.63 -31.33
N ARG A 28 5.31 33.49 -31.43
CA ARG A 28 6.25 34.16 -30.54
C ARG A 28 6.28 35.66 -30.77
N ASP A 29 6.18 36.10 -32.02
CA ASP A 29 6.30 37.51 -32.39
C ASP A 29 4.96 38.27 -32.32
N ALA A 30 3.84 37.55 -32.34
CA ALA A 30 2.50 38.13 -32.35
C ALA A 30 2.17 39.01 -31.13
N ASP A 31 1.44 40.10 -31.35
CA ASP A 31 0.85 40.89 -30.26
C ASP A 31 -0.37 40.20 -29.64
N GLY A 32 -1.00 40.80 -28.62
CA GLY A 32 -2.12 40.17 -27.91
C GLY A 32 -3.33 39.84 -28.78
N HIS A 33 -3.64 40.67 -29.79
CA HIS A 33 -4.79 40.44 -30.68
C HIS A 33 -4.45 39.42 -31.76
N GLU A 34 -3.27 39.56 -32.37
CA GLU A 34 -2.76 38.59 -33.35
C GLU A 34 -2.61 37.20 -32.73
N ALA A 35 -2.03 37.10 -31.53
CA ALA A 35 -1.90 35.85 -30.79
C ALA A 35 -3.25 35.21 -30.49
N ALA A 36 -4.30 36.00 -30.21
CA ALA A 36 -5.65 35.49 -30.00
C ALA A 36 -6.20 34.84 -31.29
N GLY A 37 -5.96 35.45 -32.45
CA GLY A 37 -6.31 34.88 -33.76
C GLY A 37 -5.52 33.62 -34.08
N LEU A 38 -4.21 33.63 -33.89
CA LEU A 38 -3.32 32.49 -34.15
C LEU A 38 -3.64 31.27 -33.26
N LEU A 39 -3.97 31.49 -31.98
CA LEU A 39 -4.45 30.43 -31.08
C LEU A 39 -5.90 30.01 -31.34
N GLY A 40 -6.57 30.62 -32.32
CA GLY A 40 -7.96 30.35 -32.68
C GLY A 40 -8.95 30.71 -31.58
N LEU A 41 -8.62 31.69 -30.72
CA LEU A 41 -9.48 32.22 -29.65
C LEU A 41 -10.49 33.24 -30.20
N THR A 42 -10.21 33.86 -31.34
CA THR A 42 -11.14 34.71 -32.11
C THR A 42 -11.59 33.99 -33.39
N ASP A 43 -12.55 34.59 -34.10
CA ASP A 43 -13.05 34.06 -35.39
C ASP A 43 -12.19 34.49 -36.59
N ASP A 44 -11.12 35.27 -36.36
CA ASP A 44 -10.30 35.92 -37.38
C ASP A 44 -9.01 35.15 -37.73
N GLY A 45 -8.86 33.90 -37.28
CA GLY A 45 -7.62 33.13 -37.38
C GLY A 45 -7.52 32.17 -38.57
N ASP A 46 -6.39 32.19 -39.29
CA ASP A 46 -6.15 31.41 -40.53
C ASP A 46 -5.58 29.99 -40.32
N TRP A 47 -5.20 29.61 -39.08
CA TRP A 47 -4.49 28.33 -38.84
C TRP A 47 -5.40 27.11 -38.77
N PHE A 48 -6.68 27.33 -38.49
CA PHE A 48 -7.70 26.31 -38.35
C PHE A 48 -8.63 26.38 -39.58
N ALA A 49 -9.12 25.24 -40.06
CA ALA A 49 -10.00 25.22 -41.22
C ALA A 49 -11.26 26.07 -40.97
N ASP A 50 -11.83 26.69 -42.02
CA ASP A 50 -13.03 27.54 -41.91
C ASP A 50 -14.12 26.89 -41.05
N GLY A 51 -14.43 27.52 -39.91
CA GLY A 51 -15.44 27.07 -38.97
C GLY A 51 -15.02 25.92 -38.04
N ALA A 52 -13.71 25.64 -37.88
CA ALA A 52 -13.16 24.72 -36.88
C ALA A 52 -12.53 25.48 -35.70
N LEU A 53 -13.05 25.29 -34.48
CA LEU A 53 -12.51 25.90 -33.26
C LEU A 53 -11.22 25.18 -32.80
N SER A 54 -10.25 25.95 -32.30
CA SER A 54 -9.01 25.39 -31.75
C SER A 54 -9.26 24.53 -30.49
N PRO A 55 -8.43 23.52 -30.21
CA PRO A 55 -8.55 22.71 -28.99
C PRO A 55 -8.59 23.59 -27.73
N LEU A 56 -7.63 24.51 -27.60
CA LEU A 56 -7.54 25.45 -26.49
C LEU A 56 -8.78 26.34 -26.34
N ARG A 57 -9.37 26.85 -27.44
CA ARG A 57 -10.64 27.61 -27.37
C ARG A 57 -11.76 26.75 -26.81
N LYS A 58 -11.92 25.53 -27.30
CA LYS A 58 -12.96 24.60 -26.81
C LYS A 58 -12.78 24.28 -25.33
N GLU A 59 -11.54 24.06 -24.90
CA GLU A 59 -11.20 23.82 -23.49
C GLU A 59 -11.53 25.01 -22.60
N LEU A 60 -11.12 26.22 -22.99
CA LEU A 60 -11.40 27.44 -22.25
C LEU A 60 -12.91 27.72 -22.15
N VAL A 61 -13.67 27.51 -23.22
CA VAL A 61 -15.13 27.66 -23.20
C VAL A 61 -15.79 26.63 -22.28
N ALA A 62 -15.38 25.36 -22.37
CA ALA A 62 -15.90 24.29 -21.52
C ALA A 62 -15.56 24.53 -20.04
N ALA A 63 -14.30 24.91 -19.77
CA ALA A 63 -13.81 25.28 -18.45
C ALA A 63 -14.60 26.46 -17.86
N ALA A 64 -14.82 27.50 -18.65
CA ALA A 64 -15.66 28.62 -18.24
C ALA A 64 -17.10 28.16 -17.97
N GLY A 65 -17.68 27.27 -18.78
CA GLY A 65 -19.04 26.73 -18.59
C GLY A 65 -19.26 26.04 -17.24
N ILE A 66 -18.23 25.41 -16.67
CA ILE A 66 -18.30 24.76 -15.33
C ILE A 66 -18.50 25.78 -14.21
N GLN A 67 -18.09 27.03 -14.44
CA GLN A 67 -17.93 28.06 -13.43
C GLN A 67 -19.18 28.91 -13.15
N GLU A 68 -20.39 28.37 -13.32
CA GLU A 68 -21.64 29.12 -13.04
C GLU A 68 -22.00 29.22 -11.55
N ALA A 69 -21.31 28.53 -10.64
CA ALA A 69 -21.73 28.42 -9.23
C ALA A 69 -20.90 29.20 -8.17
N LYS A 70 -19.65 29.59 -8.43
CA LYS A 70 -18.79 30.29 -7.44
C LYS A 70 -17.84 31.25 -8.15
N GLY A 71 -17.77 32.52 -7.73
CA GLY A 71 -17.02 33.62 -8.37
C GLY A 71 -15.49 33.52 -8.31
N GLU A 72 -14.92 32.35 -8.56
CA GLU A 72 -13.48 32.12 -8.63
C GLU A 72 -12.86 32.68 -9.92
N SER A 73 -11.53 32.76 -10.01
CA SER A 73 -10.81 33.06 -11.26
C SER A 73 -10.45 31.76 -11.99
N LEU A 74 -10.51 31.77 -13.33
CA LEU A 74 -10.04 30.65 -14.15
C LEU A 74 -8.51 30.72 -14.23
N LYS A 75 -7.82 29.66 -13.80
CA LYS A 75 -6.36 29.55 -13.96
C LYS A 75 -6.04 28.56 -15.08
N VAL A 76 -5.00 28.82 -15.86
CA VAL A 76 -4.50 27.89 -16.89
C VAL A 76 -3.04 27.54 -16.62
N LEU A 77 -2.74 26.25 -16.53
CA LEU A 77 -1.39 25.70 -16.48
C LEU A 77 -1.09 25.00 -17.81
N VAL A 78 -0.03 25.44 -18.49
CA VAL A 78 0.42 24.88 -19.77
C VAL A 78 1.53 23.87 -19.50
N ILE A 79 1.36 22.64 -19.99
CA ILE A 79 2.31 21.54 -19.80
C ILE A 79 2.99 21.20 -21.14
N GLY A 80 4.32 21.22 -21.14
CA GLY A 80 5.17 20.78 -22.26
C GLY A 80 6.13 19.66 -21.87
N ALA A 81 6.83 19.11 -22.87
CA ALA A 81 7.82 18.04 -22.69
C ALA A 81 9.14 18.38 -23.39
N ALA A 82 10.26 18.30 -22.67
CA ALA A 82 11.61 18.57 -23.19
C ALA A 82 12.19 17.37 -23.96
N GLY A 83 13.15 17.64 -24.86
CA GLY A 83 14.01 16.61 -25.45
C GLY A 83 13.38 15.69 -26.51
N GLY A 84 14.22 15.24 -27.45
CA GLY A 84 13.90 14.19 -28.43
C GLY A 84 12.94 14.59 -29.57
N ARG A 85 12.55 13.59 -30.38
CA ARG A 85 11.63 13.75 -31.51
C ARG A 85 10.21 13.92 -30.98
N GLY A 86 9.62 15.11 -31.15
CA GLY A 86 8.28 15.44 -30.66
C GLY A 86 8.26 16.22 -29.34
N SER A 87 9.38 16.84 -28.95
CA SER A 87 9.41 17.83 -27.87
C SER A 87 8.39 18.96 -28.11
N THR A 88 7.77 19.41 -27.02
CA THR A 88 6.78 20.50 -27.00
C THR A 88 7.17 21.63 -26.04
N GLU A 89 8.42 21.66 -25.57
CA GLU A 89 8.95 22.71 -24.67
C GLU A 89 8.78 24.11 -25.26
N ASP A 90 9.34 24.30 -26.46
CA ASP A 90 9.30 25.56 -27.19
C ASP A 90 7.87 26.03 -27.48
N LEU A 91 6.96 25.08 -27.71
CA LEU A 91 5.54 25.32 -27.93
C LEU A 91 4.83 25.71 -26.62
N ALA A 92 5.08 25.02 -25.52
CA ALA A 92 4.48 25.31 -24.22
C ALA A 92 4.83 26.74 -23.75
N LEU A 93 6.10 27.11 -23.89
CA LEU A 93 6.56 28.46 -23.56
C LEU A 93 5.91 29.53 -24.46
N ALA A 94 5.83 29.27 -25.77
CA ALA A 94 5.20 30.18 -26.72
C ALA A 94 3.69 30.35 -26.47
N VAL A 95 2.95 29.25 -26.25
CA VAL A 95 1.51 29.27 -25.94
C VAL A 95 1.26 30.02 -24.63
N ARG A 96 2.05 29.79 -23.58
CA ARG A 96 1.93 30.52 -22.31
C ARG A 96 2.18 32.02 -22.47
N GLN A 97 3.22 32.40 -23.22
CA GLN A 97 3.53 33.81 -23.49
C GLN A 97 2.46 34.49 -24.35
N ALA A 98 1.96 33.79 -25.37
CA ALA A 98 0.85 34.25 -26.20
C ALA A 98 -0.42 34.45 -25.36
N LEU A 99 -0.82 33.47 -24.54
CA LEU A 99 -1.97 33.58 -23.64
C LEU A 99 -1.85 34.75 -22.65
N ALA A 100 -0.66 35.01 -22.11
CA ALA A 100 -0.46 36.17 -21.22
C ALA A 100 -0.66 37.51 -21.95
N ARG A 101 -0.16 37.64 -23.18
CA ARG A 101 -0.40 38.82 -24.03
C ARG A 101 -1.88 38.98 -24.39
N VAL A 102 -2.56 37.86 -24.65
CA VAL A 102 -4.00 37.82 -24.90
C VAL A 102 -4.77 38.33 -23.67
N CYS A 103 -4.40 37.91 -22.45
CA CYS A 103 -5.00 38.37 -21.19
C CYS A 103 -4.84 39.88 -20.93
N GLU A 104 -3.76 40.49 -21.43
CA GLU A 104 -3.50 41.93 -21.32
C GLU A 104 -4.27 42.76 -22.37
N SER A 105 -4.92 42.09 -23.32
CA SER A 105 -5.69 42.69 -24.42
C SER A 105 -7.20 42.36 -24.29
N ASP A 106 -8.04 42.94 -25.16
CA ASP A 106 -9.47 42.61 -25.24
C ASP A 106 -9.75 41.24 -25.93
N GLY A 107 -8.72 40.41 -26.17
CA GLY A 107 -8.78 39.16 -26.93
C GLY A 107 -9.55 38.00 -26.28
N LEU A 108 -10.14 38.18 -25.09
CA LEU A 108 -10.86 37.14 -24.32
C LEU A 108 -12.38 37.36 -24.26
N ALA A 109 -12.99 37.96 -25.29
CA ALA A 109 -14.44 38.15 -25.37
C ALA A 109 -15.23 36.83 -25.15
N LEU A 110 -14.66 35.69 -25.53
CA LEU A 110 -15.24 34.35 -25.36
C LEU A 110 -15.49 33.95 -23.90
N LEU A 111 -14.78 34.56 -22.94
CA LEU A 111 -14.91 34.27 -21.50
C LEU A 111 -15.99 35.10 -20.80
N LYS A 112 -16.73 35.94 -21.53
CA LYS A 112 -17.89 36.73 -21.03
C LYS A 112 -17.57 37.54 -19.76
N GLY A 113 -16.39 38.15 -19.69
CA GLY A 113 -15.96 39.00 -18.57
C GLY A 113 -15.35 38.25 -17.38
N ARG A 114 -15.08 36.94 -17.49
CA ARG A 114 -14.34 36.18 -16.46
C ARG A 114 -12.84 36.48 -16.53
N ASN A 115 -12.20 36.54 -15.37
CA ASN A 115 -10.76 36.76 -15.26
C ASN A 115 -10.00 35.45 -15.50
N LEU A 116 -9.11 35.45 -16.50
CA LEU A 116 -8.19 34.36 -16.82
C LEU A 116 -6.78 34.70 -16.31
N ARG A 117 -6.24 33.86 -15.44
CA ARG A 117 -4.85 33.93 -14.98
C ARG A 117 -4.05 32.80 -15.60
N VAL A 118 -3.00 33.15 -16.34
CA VAL A 118 -2.06 32.18 -16.92
C VAL A 118 -0.93 31.94 -15.93
N LEU A 119 -0.70 30.70 -15.55
CA LEU A 119 0.42 30.29 -14.69
C LEU A 119 1.70 30.11 -15.53
N ASP A 120 2.84 29.96 -14.86
CA ASP A 120 4.08 29.62 -15.55
C ASP A 120 3.98 28.24 -16.19
N ALA A 121 4.51 28.10 -17.40
CA ALA A 121 4.50 26.83 -18.10
C ALA A 121 5.39 25.83 -17.36
N LEU A 122 4.94 24.59 -17.26
CA LEU A 122 5.73 23.50 -16.69
C LEU A 122 6.21 22.59 -17.82
N VAL A 123 7.53 22.43 -17.92
CA VAL A 123 8.18 21.57 -18.92
C VAL A 123 8.73 20.34 -18.22
N LEU A 124 8.29 19.15 -18.63
CA LEU A 124 8.77 17.88 -18.11
C LEU A 124 10.12 17.55 -18.73
N GLU A 125 11.13 17.30 -17.90
CA GLU A 125 12.53 17.21 -18.30
C GLU A 125 12.82 15.92 -19.05
N ASN A 126 12.19 14.81 -18.67
CA ASN A 126 12.38 13.51 -19.33
C ASN A 126 11.40 13.28 -20.50
N GLY A 127 10.91 14.38 -21.10
CA GLY A 127 10.12 14.38 -22.33
C GLY A 127 8.82 13.59 -22.24
N LEU A 128 8.65 12.63 -23.16
CA LEU A 128 7.47 11.78 -23.20
C LEU A 128 7.48 10.67 -22.14
N ASN A 129 8.48 10.62 -21.27
CA ASN A 129 8.60 9.61 -20.22
C ASN A 129 8.85 10.28 -18.87
N PRO A 130 7.83 10.93 -18.26
CA PRO A 130 8.04 11.76 -17.08
C PRO A 130 8.75 11.01 -15.94
N SER A 131 9.84 11.58 -15.43
CA SER A 131 10.63 11.03 -14.32
C SER A 131 9.92 11.19 -12.96
N ALA A 132 10.46 10.61 -11.89
CA ALA A 132 9.94 10.87 -10.53
C ALA A 132 9.94 12.37 -10.18
N CYS A 133 11.01 13.09 -10.53
CA CYS A 133 11.10 14.54 -10.34
C CYS A 133 10.04 15.31 -11.16
N ASP A 134 9.71 14.84 -12.36
CA ASP A 134 8.64 15.44 -13.16
C ASP A 134 7.27 15.26 -12.52
N HIS A 135 7.02 14.11 -11.88
CA HIS A 135 5.78 13.86 -11.12
C HIS A 135 5.70 14.76 -9.88
N GLU A 136 6.78 14.91 -9.12
CA GLU A 136 6.85 15.84 -7.97
C GLU A 136 6.55 17.29 -8.38
N LYS A 137 7.12 17.75 -9.50
CA LYS A 137 6.84 19.09 -10.04
C LYS A 137 5.38 19.25 -10.45
N LEU A 138 4.79 18.24 -11.06
CA LEU A 138 3.37 18.24 -11.44
C LEU A 138 2.48 18.30 -10.21
N GLU A 139 2.75 17.47 -9.20
CA GLU A 139 2.02 17.46 -7.93
C GLU A 139 2.15 18.78 -7.19
N TYR A 140 3.33 19.40 -7.18
CA TYR A 140 3.52 20.72 -6.59
C TYR A 140 2.72 21.81 -7.34
N ALA A 141 2.83 21.84 -8.67
CA ALA A 141 2.17 22.87 -9.50
C ALA A 141 0.64 22.75 -9.49
N ILE A 142 0.12 21.53 -9.52
CA ILE A 142 -1.33 21.26 -9.48
C ILE A 142 -1.83 21.36 -8.04
N GLY A 143 -1.16 20.71 -7.09
CA GLY A 143 -1.54 20.69 -5.67
C GLY A 143 -1.49 22.04 -4.97
N GLY A 144 -0.74 23.02 -5.49
CA GLY A 144 -0.79 24.40 -5.03
C GLY A 144 -2.07 25.16 -5.43
N HIS A 145 -2.98 24.53 -6.18
CA HIS A 145 -4.30 25.07 -6.48
C HIS A 145 -5.32 24.70 -5.41
N GLU A 146 -6.09 25.67 -4.95
CA GLU A 146 -7.31 25.41 -4.18
C GLU A 146 -8.51 25.39 -5.14
N GLY A 147 -9.24 24.27 -5.17
CA GLY A 147 -10.48 24.07 -5.90
C GLY A 147 -10.37 23.12 -7.09
N HIS A 148 -11.43 23.09 -7.91
CA HIS A 148 -11.58 22.07 -8.96
C HIS A 148 -10.48 22.08 -10.03
N VAL A 149 -9.95 20.91 -10.38
CA VAL A 149 -8.97 20.71 -11.46
C VAL A 149 -9.63 20.08 -12.69
N ALA A 150 -9.50 20.71 -13.84
CA ALA A 150 -10.00 20.21 -15.11
C ALA A 150 -8.83 19.87 -16.05
N LEU A 151 -8.82 18.64 -16.56
CA LEU A 151 -7.90 18.21 -17.61
C LEU A 151 -8.67 18.11 -18.91
N ALA A 152 -8.08 18.56 -20.00
CA ALA A 152 -8.67 18.38 -21.31
C ALA A 152 -8.18 17.10 -21.99
N LEU A 153 -9.10 16.34 -22.57
CA LEU A 153 -8.79 15.21 -23.43
C LEU A 153 -8.48 15.69 -24.86
N ALA A 154 -7.68 16.74 -24.97
CA ALA A 154 -7.30 17.37 -26.23
C ALA A 154 -5.78 17.52 -26.28
N GLY A 155 -5.18 17.02 -27.36
CA GLY A 155 -3.78 17.25 -27.68
C GLY A 155 -2.84 16.41 -26.83
N GLY A 156 -1.54 16.60 -27.02
CA GLY A 156 -0.50 15.97 -26.21
C GLY A 156 -0.29 14.46 -26.37
N SER A 157 0.76 13.96 -25.73
CA SER A 157 1.06 12.53 -25.59
C SER A 157 0.19 11.87 -24.51
N ASN A 158 -0.16 10.59 -24.68
CA ASN A 158 -0.82 9.80 -23.64
C ASN A 158 -0.01 9.80 -22.34
N SER A 159 1.32 9.64 -22.45
CA SER A 159 2.21 9.59 -21.29
C SER A 159 2.17 10.86 -20.44
N VAL A 160 2.31 12.03 -21.08
CA VAL A 160 2.25 13.33 -20.40
C VAL A 160 0.87 13.57 -19.79
N LEU A 161 -0.20 13.31 -20.56
CA LEU A 161 -1.57 13.44 -20.06
C LEU A 161 -1.80 12.56 -18.83
N MET A 162 -1.24 11.35 -18.82
CA MET A 162 -1.42 10.42 -17.72
C MET A 162 -0.63 10.81 -16.48
N SER A 163 0.59 11.32 -16.62
CA SER A 163 1.33 11.89 -15.48
C SER A 163 0.60 13.10 -14.87
N VAL A 164 0.02 13.97 -15.70
CA VAL A 164 -0.80 15.11 -15.23
C VAL A 164 -2.06 14.61 -14.51
N ALA A 165 -2.74 13.59 -15.06
CA ALA A 165 -3.91 12.98 -14.42
C ALA A 165 -3.55 12.34 -13.08
N GLY A 166 -2.34 11.79 -12.94
CA GLY A 166 -1.85 11.20 -11.69
C GLY A 166 -1.67 12.24 -10.61
N ALA A 167 -1.01 13.35 -10.94
CA ALA A 167 -0.86 14.46 -10.04
C ALA A 167 -2.22 15.07 -9.65
N ALA A 168 -3.16 15.19 -10.59
CA ALA A 168 -4.53 15.65 -10.29
C ALA A 168 -5.28 14.67 -9.37
N ALA A 169 -5.20 13.36 -9.62
CA ALA A 169 -5.84 12.35 -8.76
C ALA A 169 -5.24 12.32 -7.35
N ALA A 170 -3.92 12.47 -7.22
CA ALA A 170 -3.24 12.46 -5.93
C ALA A 170 -3.55 13.71 -5.08
N THR A 171 -3.64 14.88 -5.73
CA THR A 171 -3.79 16.17 -5.03
C THR A 171 -5.24 16.65 -4.91
N HIS A 172 -6.12 16.23 -5.83
CA HIS A 172 -7.53 16.65 -5.89
C HIS A 172 -8.48 15.44 -6.03
N PRO A 173 -8.39 14.42 -5.16
CA PRO A 173 -9.13 13.16 -5.32
C PRO A 173 -10.66 13.30 -5.39
N ALA A 174 -11.20 14.36 -4.79
CA ALA A 174 -12.63 14.66 -4.75
C ALA A 174 -13.09 15.78 -5.71
N GLU A 175 -12.18 16.48 -6.37
CA GLU A 175 -12.48 17.70 -7.13
C GLU A 175 -11.71 17.78 -8.46
N TRP A 176 -11.80 16.74 -9.28
CA TRP A 176 -11.20 16.78 -10.62
C TRP A 176 -12.03 16.10 -11.71
N SER A 177 -11.88 16.60 -12.95
CA SER A 177 -12.66 16.11 -14.09
C SER A 177 -11.91 16.17 -15.40
N LEU A 178 -12.34 15.35 -16.36
CA LEU A 178 -11.91 15.41 -17.74
C LEU A 178 -12.93 16.11 -18.63
N LEU A 179 -12.45 16.96 -19.53
CA LEU A 179 -13.24 17.62 -20.57
C LEU A 179 -13.09 16.84 -21.89
N LEU A 180 -14.21 16.30 -22.39
CA LEU A 180 -14.25 15.63 -23.69
C LEU A 180 -14.46 16.64 -24.81
N ILE A 181 -13.35 17.06 -25.43
CA ILE A 181 -13.37 18.06 -26.50
C ILE A 181 -13.47 17.37 -27.87
N ASP A 182 -14.55 17.66 -28.60
CA ASP A 182 -14.76 17.13 -29.95
C ASP A 182 -13.73 17.70 -30.96
N ARG A 183 -13.19 16.83 -31.80
CA ARG A 183 -12.23 17.18 -32.88
C ARG A 183 -12.80 17.01 -34.29
N ALA A 184 -13.95 16.35 -34.44
CA ALA A 184 -14.53 15.98 -35.72
C ALA A 184 -15.75 16.87 -36.06
N ARG A 185 -15.46 18.02 -36.69
CA ARG A 185 -16.41 19.06 -37.16
C ARG A 185 -17.26 19.72 -36.06
N ASP A 186 -17.43 21.03 -36.20
CA ASP A 186 -18.25 21.82 -35.28
C ASP A 186 -19.73 21.69 -35.67
N ASP A 187 -20.57 21.16 -34.77
CA ASP A 187 -21.98 21.55 -34.73
C ASP A 187 -22.06 22.86 -33.95
N PRO A 188 -22.49 23.98 -34.55
CA PRO A 188 -22.72 25.25 -33.85
C PRO A 188 -23.74 25.15 -32.71
N ARG A 189 -24.47 24.03 -32.61
CA ARG A 189 -25.40 23.70 -31.52
C ARG A 189 -24.83 22.73 -30.48
N ALA A 190 -23.59 22.27 -30.65
CA ALA A 190 -22.94 21.40 -29.67
C ALA A 190 -22.87 22.14 -28.32
N GLY A 191 -23.54 21.59 -27.31
CA GLY A 191 -23.56 22.14 -25.96
C GLY A 191 -22.18 22.13 -25.30
N ILE A 192 -22.15 22.51 -24.02
CA ILE A 192 -20.95 22.42 -23.16
C ILE A 192 -20.33 21.03 -23.32
N ALA A 193 -19.02 20.98 -23.62
CA ALA A 193 -18.28 19.74 -23.79
C ALA A 193 -18.56 18.76 -22.62
N PRO A 194 -18.85 17.48 -22.88
CA PRO A 194 -19.13 16.53 -21.82
C PRO A 194 -18.01 16.51 -20.78
N ARG A 195 -18.41 16.65 -19.52
CA ARG A 195 -17.51 16.59 -18.37
C ARG A 195 -17.62 15.22 -17.74
N ILE A 196 -16.50 14.49 -17.72
CA ILE A 196 -16.38 13.26 -16.97
C ILE A 196 -15.79 13.60 -15.61
N ASP A 197 -16.61 13.50 -14.56
CA ASP A 197 -16.11 13.53 -13.19
C ASP A 197 -15.17 12.34 -12.98
N MET A 198 -13.94 12.59 -12.55
CA MET A 198 -12.90 11.57 -12.35
C MET A 198 -12.60 11.33 -10.87
N SER A 199 -13.33 12.02 -9.99
CA SER A 199 -13.17 11.92 -8.55
C SER A 199 -13.47 10.50 -8.06
N VAL A 200 -12.67 10.01 -7.12
CA VAL A 200 -13.00 8.81 -6.36
C VAL A 200 -13.97 9.27 -5.28
N THR A 201 -15.23 8.87 -5.38
CA THR A 201 -16.28 9.40 -4.52
C THR A 201 -16.12 8.92 -3.09
N SER A 202 -16.67 9.68 -2.14
CA SER A 202 -16.75 9.28 -0.72
C SER A 202 -17.47 7.95 -0.49
N GLN A 203 -18.19 7.42 -1.48
CA GLN A 203 -18.81 6.09 -1.40
C GLN A 203 -17.78 4.96 -1.44
N GLU A 204 -16.65 5.14 -2.12
CA GLU A 204 -15.62 4.11 -2.17
C GLU A 204 -14.81 4.06 -0.88
N ASP A 205 -14.59 5.24 -0.29
CA ASP A 205 -13.79 5.47 0.92
C ASP A 205 -12.41 4.80 0.82
N PRO A 206 -11.47 5.44 0.10
CA PRO A 206 -10.13 4.89 -0.11
C PRO A 206 -9.41 4.58 1.20
N LEU A 207 -9.55 5.44 2.21
CA LEU A 207 -8.93 5.25 3.52
C LEU A 207 -9.35 3.91 4.14
N ARG A 208 -10.67 3.64 4.14
CA ARG A 208 -11.24 2.38 4.61
C ARG A 208 -10.75 1.20 3.79
N GLY A 209 -10.77 1.28 2.46
CA GLY A 209 -10.33 0.19 1.61
C GLY A 209 -8.86 -0.17 1.83
N TRP A 210 -7.99 0.83 1.97
CA TRP A 210 -6.56 0.63 2.25
C TRP A 210 -6.30 0.07 3.64
N LEU A 211 -6.78 0.72 4.71
CA LEU A 211 -6.47 0.28 6.07
C LEU A 211 -7.15 -1.05 6.43
N MET A 212 -8.39 -1.30 5.98
CA MET A 212 -9.01 -2.63 6.15
C MET A 212 -8.33 -3.67 5.27
N GLY A 213 -8.07 -3.36 3.99
CA GLY A 213 -7.39 -4.25 3.05
C GLY A 213 -6.04 -4.73 3.58
N LEU A 214 -5.33 -3.86 4.31
CA LEU A 214 -4.05 -4.15 4.93
C LEU A 214 -4.14 -4.75 6.33
N GLY A 215 -5.34 -5.00 6.87
CA GLY A 215 -5.51 -5.63 8.19
C GLY A 215 -5.21 -4.69 9.36
N LEU A 216 -5.54 -3.40 9.24
CA LEU A 216 -5.28 -2.35 10.24
C LEU A 216 -6.58 -1.66 10.72
N PRO A 217 -7.57 -2.41 11.24
CA PRO A 217 -8.86 -1.82 11.65
C PRO A 217 -8.75 -0.83 12.81
N THR A 218 -7.78 -1.01 13.72
CA THR A 218 -7.55 -0.09 14.85
C THR A 218 -7.02 1.27 14.40
N VAL A 219 -6.11 1.29 13.43
CA VAL A 219 -5.61 2.53 12.80
C VAL A 219 -6.73 3.24 12.07
N LEU A 220 -7.58 2.51 11.34
CA LEU A 220 -8.74 3.08 10.66
C LEU A 220 -9.69 3.75 11.65
N ASN A 221 -10.02 3.07 12.74
CA ASN A 221 -10.91 3.61 13.76
C ASN A 221 -10.34 4.90 14.38
N ALA A 222 -9.05 4.95 14.68
CA ALA A 222 -8.38 6.15 15.18
C ALA A 222 -8.42 7.32 14.17
N GLU A 223 -8.24 7.05 12.87
CA GLU A 223 -8.35 8.07 11.82
C GLU A 223 -9.77 8.64 11.71
N TYR A 224 -10.80 7.80 11.82
CA TYR A 224 -12.20 8.26 11.81
C TYR A 224 -12.55 9.08 13.05
N GLU A 225 -12.08 8.67 14.24
CA GLU A 225 -12.23 9.43 15.47
C GLU A 225 -11.56 10.81 15.35
N ARG A 226 -10.34 10.86 14.78
CA ARG A 226 -9.61 12.10 14.51
C ARG A 226 -10.37 13.02 13.56
N ARG A 227 -10.98 12.46 12.50
CA ARG A 227 -11.80 13.17 11.51
C ARG A 227 -13.19 13.54 12.04
N ARG A 228 -13.61 12.97 13.17
CA ARG A 228 -14.97 13.08 13.74
C ARG A 228 -16.04 12.53 12.78
N GLU A 229 -15.70 11.45 12.10
CA GLU A 229 -16.57 10.75 11.16
C GLU A 229 -17.08 9.44 11.78
N VAL A 230 -18.18 8.92 11.26
CA VAL A 230 -18.79 7.67 11.75
C VAL A 230 -18.26 6.51 10.94
N LEU A 231 -17.54 5.60 11.62
CA LEU A 231 -17.11 4.34 11.03
C LEU A 231 -18.29 3.34 11.02
N PRO A 232 -18.58 2.65 9.90
CA PRO A 232 -19.63 1.63 9.88
C PRO A 232 -19.38 0.48 10.88
N ASP A 233 -20.47 -0.05 11.46
CA ASP A 233 -20.45 -1.06 12.54
C ASP A 233 -19.55 -2.26 12.25
N GLU A 234 -19.53 -2.77 11.01
CA GLU A 234 -18.68 -3.90 10.61
C GLU A 234 -17.18 -3.63 10.90
N PHE A 235 -16.70 -2.44 10.53
CA PHE A 235 -15.29 -2.07 10.69
C PHE A 235 -14.97 -1.65 12.12
N GLN A 236 -15.93 -1.00 12.79
CA GLN A 236 -15.82 -0.70 14.22
C GLN A 236 -15.73 -2.00 15.04
N ASN A 237 -16.54 -3.00 14.72
CA ASN A 237 -16.50 -4.32 15.37
C ASN A 237 -15.17 -5.03 15.14
N ALA A 238 -14.59 -4.94 13.94
CA ALA A 238 -13.26 -5.48 13.67
C ALA A 238 -12.17 -4.78 14.50
N ALA A 239 -12.24 -3.46 14.65
CA ALA A 239 -11.32 -2.71 15.50
C ALA A 239 -11.46 -3.13 16.98
N SER A 240 -12.67 -3.18 17.51
CA SER A 240 -12.92 -3.61 18.89
C SER A 240 -12.53 -5.07 19.14
N ALA A 241 -12.74 -5.95 18.16
CA ALA A 241 -12.28 -7.34 18.20
C ALA A 241 -10.75 -7.42 18.37
N VAL A 242 -10.00 -6.66 17.55
CA VAL A 242 -8.54 -6.57 17.70
C VAL A 242 -8.16 -6.04 19.08
N ARG A 243 -8.79 -4.96 19.56
CA ARG A 243 -8.54 -4.38 20.89
C ARG A 243 -8.77 -5.39 22.03
N ARG A 244 -9.87 -6.15 21.99
CA ARG A 244 -10.12 -7.26 22.93
C ARG A 244 -9.07 -8.35 22.83
N ALA A 245 -8.75 -8.80 21.61
CA ALA A 245 -7.77 -9.84 21.33
C ALA A 245 -6.39 -9.53 21.93
N VAL A 246 -6.01 -8.25 21.93
CA VAL A 246 -4.73 -7.79 22.46
C VAL A 246 -4.79 -7.30 23.92
N GLY A 247 -5.96 -7.35 24.55
CA GLY A 247 -6.14 -7.02 25.97
C GLY A 247 -6.26 -5.54 26.30
N GLU A 248 -6.61 -4.67 25.35
CA GLU A 248 -6.95 -3.26 25.63
C GLU A 248 -8.25 -3.13 26.44
N GLU A 249 -9.14 -4.12 26.35
CA GLU A 249 -10.40 -4.18 27.10
C GLU A 249 -10.31 -5.20 28.24
N ALA A 250 -10.96 -4.92 29.37
CA ALA A 250 -10.97 -5.79 30.56
C ALA A 250 -11.73 -7.14 30.35
N VAL A 251 -12.29 -7.36 29.17
CA VAL A 251 -13.04 -8.57 28.82
C VAL A 251 -12.11 -9.54 28.10
N SER A 252 -12.08 -10.81 28.54
CA SER A 252 -11.32 -11.86 27.84
C SER A 252 -11.76 -11.96 26.39
N ALA A 253 -10.78 -11.96 25.47
CA ALA A 253 -11.03 -12.13 24.05
C ALA A 253 -11.77 -13.43 23.76
N ALA A 254 -12.83 -13.35 22.94
CA ALA A 254 -13.51 -14.51 22.42
C ALA A 254 -12.68 -15.15 21.27
N PRO A 255 -12.91 -16.42 20.91
CA PRO A 255 -12.26 -17.03 19.75
C PRO A 255 -12.45 -16.23 18.47
N GLU A 256 -13.61 -15.59 18.29
CA GLU A 256 -13.92 -14.76 17.13
C GLU A 256 -13.07 -13.48 17.09
N ASP A 257 -12.80 -12.88 18.26
CA ASP A 257 -11.94 -11.70 18.36
C ASP A 257 -10.50 -12.04 17.94
N LEU A 258 -9.99 -13.17 18.44
CA LEU A 258 -8.67 -13.68 18.12
C LEU A 258 -8.56 -14.15 16.66
N ALA A 259 -9.66 -14.61 16.06
CA ALA A 259 -9.70 -14.97 14.65
C ALA A 259 -9.53 -13.73 13.75
N VAL A 260 -10.16 -12.60 14.09
CA VAL A 260 -9.97 -11.33 13.36
C VAL A 260 -8.51 -10.88 13.42
N LEU A 261 -7.91 -10.91 14.62
CA LEU A 261 -6.49 -10.60 14.80
C LEU A 261 -5.60 -11.54 13.98
N LEU A 262 -5.85 -12.85 14.05
CA LEU A 262 -5.04 -13.85 13.33
C LEU A 262 -5.13 -13.69 11.81
N TRP A 263 -6.31 -13.41 11.26
CA TRP A 263 -6.48 -13.10 9.84
C TRP A 263 -5.66 -11.87 9.44
N ALA A 264 -5.74 -10.79 10.22
CA ALA A 264 -5.00 -9.55 9.98
C ALA A 264 -3.48 -9.77 10.06
N ASP A 265 -3.00 -10.43 11.10
CA ASP A 265 -1.58 -10.71 11.33
C ASP A 265 -0.98 -11.56 10.19
N VAL A 266 -1.68 -12.64 9.79
CA VAL A 266 -1.19 -13.48 8.68
C VAL A 266 -1.19 -12.73 7.35
N ALA A 267 -2.21 -11.93 7.08
CA ALA A 267 -2.26 -11.12 5.87
C ALA A 267 -1.14 -10.07 5.82
N ARG A 268 -0.84 -9.44 6.97
CA ARG A 268 0.28 -8.50 7.12
C ARG A 268 1.63 -9.20 7.09
N GLY A 269 1.68 -10.52 7.21
CA GLY A 269 2.91 -11.28 7.44
C GLY A 269 3.58 -10.90 8.76
N ASP A 270 2.78 -10.49 9.75
CA ASP A 270 3.25 -10.09 11.07
C ASP A 270 3.89 -11.29 11.78
N LEU A 271 5.03 -11.04 12.41
CA LEU A 271 5.78 -12.00 13.19
C LEU A 271 4.99 -12.50 14.42
N ALA A 272 4.01 -11.72 14.90
CA ALA A 272 3.13 -12.10 16.00
C ALA A 272 1.96 -13.02 15.59
N ALA A 273 1.77 -13.35 14.31
CA ALA A 273 0.69 -14.24 13.87
C ALA A 273 0.69 -15.59 14.61
N GLY A 274 1.86 -16.11 14.99
CA GLY A 274 1.98 -17.31 15.81
C GLY A 274 1.44 -17.16 17.24
N MET A 275 1.56 -15.98 17.83
CA MET A 275 1.01 -15.66 19.14
C MET A 275 -0.52 -15.61 19.08
N ALA A 276 -1.07 -14.92 18.07
CA ALA A 276 -2.51 -14.88 17.82
C ALA A 276 -3.08 -16.30 17.59
N LEU A 277 -2.38 -17.15 16.83
CA LEU A 277 -2.77 -18.55 16.62
C LEU A 277 -2.82 -19.35 17.92
N ARG A 278 -1.81 -19.19 18.79
CA ARG A 278 -1.76 -19.92 20.07
C ARG A 278 -2.85 -19.45 21.02
N ALA A 279 -3.07 -18.14 21.13
CA ALA A 279 -4.15 -17.58 21.93
C ALA A 279 -5.51 -18.06 21.42
N TRP A 280 -5.71 -18.06 20.09
CA TRP A 280 -6.93 -18.57 19.46
C TRP A 280 -7.17 -20.05 19.79
N LEU A 281 -6.16 -20.92 19.70
CA LEU A 281 -6.29 -22.34 20.03
C LEU A 281 -6.72 -22.57 21.49
N VAL A 282 -6.20 -21.77 22.43
CA VAL A 282 -6.61 -21.84 23.85
C VAL A 282 -8.06 -21.38 24.03
N ALA A 283 -8.44 -20.26 23.41
CA ALA A 283 -9.79 -19.73 23.49
C ALA A 283 -10.82 -20.70 22.88
N GLU A 284 -10.52 -21.25 21.70
CA GLU A 284 -11.38 -22.20 20.99
C GLU A 284 -11.51 -23.53 21.75
N TYR A 285 -10.40 -24.02 22.34
CA TYR A 285 -10.47 -25.17 23.25
C TYR A 285 -11.41 -24.91 24.43
N ARG A 286 -11.28 -23.75 25.08
CA ARG A 286 -12.13 -23.38 26.22
C ARG A 286 -13.59 -23.25 25.82
N ARG A 287 -13.90 -22.68 24.65
CA ARG A 287 -15.26 -22.62 24.09
C ARG A 287 -15.84 -24.02 23.91
N ARG A 288 -15.12 -24.91 23.23
CA ARG A 288 -15.52 -26.32 23.01
C ARG A 288 -15.70 -27.08 24.32
N ARG A 289 -14.82 -26.85 25.30
CA ARG A 289 -14.96 -27.41 26.65
C ARG A 289 -16.24 -26.93 27.33
N CYS A 290 -16.56 -25.63 27.26
CA CYS A 290 -17.80 -25.09 27.81
C CYS A 290 -19.04 -25.71 27.15
N GLU A 291 -19.02 -25.91 25.83
CA GLU A 291 -20.09 -26.60 25.09
C GLU A 291 -20.23 -28.06 25.54
N TYR A 292 -19.12 -28.79 25.62
CA TYR A 292 -19.08 -30.17 26.10
C TYR A 292 -19.66 -30.31 27.52
N LEU A 293 -19.29 -29.41 28.45
CA LEU A 293 -19.86 -29.41 29.81
C LEU A 293 -21.36 -29.13 29.79
N GLY A 294 -21.83 -28.24 28.91
CA GLY A 294 -23.25 -27.93 28.73
C GLY A 294 -24.05 -29.12 28.17
N GLU A 295 -23.46 -29.88 27.24
CA GLU A 295 -24.10 -31.03 26.60
C GLU A 295 -24.11 -32.29 27.50
N THR A 296 -23.01 -32.52 28.23
CA THR A 296 -22.85 -33.72 29.08
C THR A 296 -23.39 -33.54 30.50
N GLY A 297 -23.48 -32.29 30.98
CA GLY A 297 -23.83 -31.98 32.37
C GLY A 297 -22.73 -32.33 33.37
N GLU A 298 -21.51 -32.64 32.90
CA GLU A 298 -20.35 -32.84 33.77
C GLU A 298 -20.02 -31.56 34.54
N ALA A 299 -19.53 -31.71 35.77
CA ALA A 299 -19.14 -30.56 36.58
C ALA A 299 -17.73 -30.07 36.17
N PRO A 300 -17.44 -28.75 36.21
CA PRO A 300 -16.15 -28.21 35.78
C PRO A 300 -14.92 -28.76 36.52
N ASP A 301 -15.11 -29.23 37.75
CA ASP A 301 -14.10 -29.89 38.59
C ASP A 301 -13.83 -31.34 38.19
N GLN A 302 -14.81 -32.00 37.56
CA GLN A 302 -14.68 -33.38 37.04
C GLN A 302 -13.94 -33.41 35.70
N TYR A 303 -14.06 -32.34 34.90
CA TYR A 303 -13.36 -32.18 33.63
C TYR A 303 -12.57 -30.86 33.62
N PRO A 304 -11.39 -30.79 34.27
CA PRO A 304 -10.62 -29.55 34.43
C PRO A 304 -10.08 -29.02 33.10
N ASP A 305 -9.85 -27.71 33.03
CA ASP A 305 -9.23 -27.07 31.86
C ASP A 305 -7.76 -27.53 31.72
N ALA A 306 -7.45 -28.26 30.64
CA ALA A 306 -6.12 -28.79 30.38
C ALA A 306 -5.05 -27.70 30.14
N THR A 307 -5.48 -26.47 29.86
CA THR A 307 -4.59 -25.31 29.67
C THR A 307 -4.22 -24.62 30.98
N LEU A 308 -4.76 -25.08 32.12
CA LEU A 308 -4.44 -24.58 33.45
C LEU A 308 -3.69 -25.65 34.27
N ASN A 309 -2.91 -25.20 35.24
CA ASN A 309 -2.33 -26.07 36.26
C ASN A 309 -3.31 -26.29 37.43
N GLY A 310 -2.91 -27.11 38.41
CA GLY A 310 -3.75 -27.41 39.58
C GLY A 310 -4.04 -26.23 40.52
N LYS A 311 -3.45 -25.05 40.28
CA LYS A 311 -3.75 -23.78 40.97
C LYS A 311 -4.63 -22.84 40.14
N GLY A 312 -5.02 -23.24 38.93
CA GLY A 312 -5.78 -22.41 38.00
C GLY A 312 -4.92 -21.44 37.18
N GLU A 313 -3.58 -21.56 37.21
CA GLU A 313 -2.68 -20.69 36.45
C GLU A 313 -2.44 -21.27 35.05
N PRO A 314 -2.33 -20.46 33.99
CA PRO A 314 -2.13 -20.99 32.64
C PRO A 314 -0.79 -21.71 32.48
N ILE A 315 -0.76 -22.73 31.60
CA ILE A 315 0.45 -23.45 31.22
C ILE A 315 0.72 -23.33 29.72
N MET A 316 1.97 -23.58 29.32
CA MET A 316 2.34 -23.64 27.90
C MET A 316 1.43 -24.62 27.14
N ILE A 317 0.82 -24.17 26.04
CA ILE A 317 -0.06 -25.00 25.21
C ILE A 317 0.61 -26.31 24.75
N GLY A 318 1.90 -26.27 24.41
CA GLY A 318 2.67 -27.47 24.06
C GLY A 318 2.79 -28.48 25.22
N LYS A 319 2.84 -27.99 26.47
CA LYS A 319 2.83 -28.83 27.67
C LYS A 319 1.44 -29.42 27.91
N ALA A 320 0.37 -28.64 27.71
CA ALA A 320 -1.01 -29.13 27.78
C ALA A 320 -1.24 -30.27 26.77
N ILE A 321 -0.92 -30.06 25.49
CA ILE A 321 -1.00 -31.07 24.44
C ILE A 321 -0.13 -32.29 24.77
N GLY A 322 1.09 -32.09 25.25
CA GLY A 322 1.98 -33.19 25.64
C GLY A 322 1.47 -34.01 26.84
N ASN A 323 0.70 -33.40 27.74
CA ASN A 323 0.02 -34.11 28.82
C ASN A 323 -1.16 -34.92 28.27
N LEU A 324 -2.04 -34.28 27.49
CA LEU A 324 -3.20 -34.93 26.87
C LEU A 324 -2.81 -36.08 25.95
N HIS A 325 -1.76 -35.92 25.14
CA HIS A 325 -1.24 -36.97 24.28
C HIS A 325 -0.69 -38.17 25.07
N ARG A 326 -0.14 -37.95 26.27
CA ARG A 326 0.25 -39.06 27.15
C ARG A 326 -0.97 -39.76 27.73
N SER A 327 -2.01 -39.01 28.11
CA SER A 327 -3.28 -39.59 28.56
C SER A 327 -3.95 -40.39 27.45
N SER A 328 -3.93 -39.93 26.20
CA SER A 328 -4.55 -40.63 25.06
C SER A 328 -3.96 -42.02 24.77
N LEU A 329 -2.78 -42.33 25.32
CA LEU A 329 -2.18 -43.66 25.21
C LEU A 329 -2.81 -44.69 26.17
N GLN A 330 -3.53 -44.21 27.19
CA GLN A 330 -4.13 -45.03 28.25
C GLN A 330 -5.65 -45.00 28.22
N GLU A 331 -6.25 -43.91 27.78
CA GLU A 331 -7.70 -43.71 27.75
C GLU A 331 -8.16 -42.93 26.51
N THR A 332 -9.43 -43.07 26.15
CA THR A 332 -10.04 -42.28 25.08
C THR A 332 -10.27 -40.85 25.60
N LEU A 333 -9.69 -39.86 24.93
CA LEU A 333 -9.91 -38.46 25.26
C LEU A 333 -11.35 -38.03 24.95
N ALA A 334 -11.89 -37.12 25.77
CA ALA A 334 -13.10 -36.38 25.44
C ALA A 334 -12.90 -35.54 24.17
N GLU A 335 -13.99 -35.18 23.47
CA GLU A 335 -13.92 -34.49 22.18
C GLU A 335 -13.07 -33.20 22.22
N PRO A 336 -13.18 -32.31 23.23
CA PRO A 336 -12.37 -31.09 23.26
C PRO A 336 -10.87 -31.36 23.39
N ASP A 337 -10.47 -32.34 24.21
CA ASP A 337 -9.07 -32.73 24.37
C ASP A 337 -8.52 -33.45 23.14
N ALA A 338 -9.32 -34.33 22.52
CA ALA A 338 -8.98 -35.01 21.29
C ALA A 338 -8.79 -33.99 20.14
N TRP A 339 -9.66 -32.97 20.07
CA TRP A 339 -9.52 -31.86 19.15
C TRP A 339 -8.20 -31.12 19.36
N LEU A 340 -7.88 -30.72 20.60
CA LEU A 340 -6.67 -29.96 20.91
C LEU A 340 -5.40 -30.76 20.58
N VAL A 341 -5.36 -32.06 20.89
CA VAL A 341 -4.26 -32.96 20.51
C VAL A 341 -4.15 -33.07 18.99
N GLY A 342 -5.28 -33.14 18.27
CA GLY A 342 -5.33 -33.15 16.81
C GLY A 342 -4.76 -31.88 16.15
N LYS A 343 -4.61 -30.79 16.90
CA LYS A 343 -4.02 -29.51 16.43
C LYS A 343 -2.53 -29.34 16.74
N LYS A 344 -1.83 -30.39 17.20
CA LYS A 344 -0.40 -30.33 17.54
C LYS A 344 0.48 -29.67 16.46
N TYR A 345 0.23 -29.96 15.19
CA TYR A 345 1.00 -29.39 14.08
C TYR A 345 0.92 -27.85 14.01
N LEU A 346 -0.21 -27.24 14.41
CA LEU A 346 -0.38 -25.78 14.47
C LEU A 346 0.44 -25.17 15.61
N VAL A 347 0.64 -25.92 16.71
CA VAL A 347 1.51 -25.47 17.79
C VAL A 347 2.97 -25.49 17.36
N ASP A 348 3.38 -26.43 16.51
CA ASP A 348 4.73 -26.45 15.94
C ASP A 348 4.95 -25.24 15.01
N ILE A 349 3.95 -24.89 14.18
CA ILE A 349 3.94 -23.67 13.37
C ILE A 349 3.99 -22.40 14.26
N GLY A 350 3.13 -22.32 15.28
CA GLY A 350 3.10 -21.20 16.21
C GLY A 350 4.40 -21.04 17.00
N ASN A 351 5.06 -22.15 17.39
CA ASN A 351 6.36 -22.12 18.05
C ASN A 351 7.48 -21.61 17.14
N ALA A 352 7.45 -21.95 15.85
CA ALA A 352 8.39 -21.41 14.88
C ALA A 352 8.16 -19.90 14.69
N ALA A 353 6.91 -19.46 14.57
CA ALA A 353 6.57 -18.04 14.45
C ALA A 353 6.98 -17.24 15.69
N THR A 354 6.70 -17.71 16.91
CA THR A 354 7.06 -16.99 18.15
C THR A 354 8.57 -16.97 18.41
N HIS A 355 9.25 -18.12 18.35
CA HIS A 355 10.67 -18.22 18.76
C HIS A 355 11.67 -17.89 17.66
N GLU A 356 11.26 -17.93 16.40
CA GLU A 356 12.14 -17.63 15.26
C GLU A 356 11.67 -16.36 14.54
N LEU A 357 10.64 -15.67 15.05
CA LEU A 357 10.00 -14.52 14.40
C LEU A 357 9.82 -14.82 12.89
N LYS A 358 9.19 -15.95 12.59
CA LYS A 358 8.91 -16.33 11.20
C LYS A 358 7.59 -15.71 10.77
N THR A 359 7.59 -15.08 9.60
CA THR A 359 6.36 -14.69 8.92
C THR A 359 5.48 -15.91 8.69
N ALA A 360 4.17 -15.72 8.64
CA ALA A 360 3.23 -16.79 8.34
C ALA A 360 3.64 -17.55 7.06
N THR A 361 3.84 -18.86 7.19
CA THR A 361 4.22 -19.72 6.06
C THR A 361 3.02 -19.96 5.16
N GLU A 362 3.28 -20.43 3.93
CA GLU A 362 2.20 -20.83 3.02
C GLU A 362 1.31 -21.92 3.64
N GLU A 363 1.91 -22.86 4.40
CA GLU A 363 1.13 -23.89 5.10
C GLU A 363 0.14 -23.29 6.10
N LEU A 364 0.52 -22.22 6.84
CA LEU A 364 -0.40 -21.54 7.74
C LEU A 364 -1.52 -20.85 6.95
N ARG A 365 -1.20 -20.18 5.84
CA ARG A 365 -2.21 -19.50 5.00
C ARG A 365 -3.25 -20.47 4.44
N GLU A 366 -2.82 -21.65 4.00
CA GLU A 366 -3.71 -22.69 3.48
C GLU A 366 -4.58 -23.33 4.57
N CYS A 367 -4.07 -23.44 5.80
CA CYS A 367 -4.83 -24.03 6.91
C CYS A 367 -5.90 -23.09 7.48
N LEU A 368 -5.70 -21.77 7.44
CA LEU A 368 -6.59 -20.83 8.12
C LEU A 368 -8.06 -20.89 7.66
N PRO A 369 -8.39 -20.96 6.35
CA PRO A 369 -9.79 -21.09 5.92
C PRO A 369 -10.47 -22.34 6.48
N VAL A 370 -9.71 -23.43 6.66
CA VAL A 370 -10.22 -24.67 7.25
C VAL A 370 -10.45 -24.54 8.76
N LEU A 371 -9.67 -23.68 9.43
CA LEU A 371 -9.72 -23.48 10.88
C LEU A 371 -10.74 -22.43 11.31
N LEU A 372 -10.79 -21.31 10.59
CA LEU A 372 -11.54 -20.10 10.96
C LEU A 372 -12.80 -19.90 10.11
N GLY A 373 -12.95 -20.65 9.01
CA GLY A 373 -14.02 -20.44 8.02
C GLY A 373 -13.66 -19.36 7.00
N ASP A 374 -14.69 -18.65 6.53
CA ASP A 374 -14.53 -17.67 5.47
C ASP A 374 -13.67 -16.48 5.94
N ARG A 375 -12.73 -16.09 5.08
CA ARG A 375 -11.90 -14.90 5.30
C ARG A 375 -12.79 -13.65 5.24
N PRO A 376 -12.53 -12.62 6.07
CA PRO A 376 -13.21 -11.34 5.92
C PRO A 376 -13.06 -10.77 4.50
N ASP A 377 -14.18 -10.36 3.90
CA ASP A 377 -14.21 -9.87 2.51
C ASP A 377 -13.41 -8.58 2.33
N TRP A 378 -13.29 -7.77 3.37
CA TRP A 378 -12.51 -6.53 3.33
C TRP A 378 -10.99 -6.77 3.32
N LEU A 379 -10.51 -7.95 3.73
CA LEU A 379 -9.09 -8.21 3.88
C LEU A 379 -8.44 -8.55 2.53
N SER A 380 -7.34 -7.87 2.21
CA SER A 380 -6.51 -8.18 1.06
C SER A 380 -5.49 -9.26 1.44
N TRP A 381 -5.62 -10.43 0.84
CA TRP A 381 -4.86 -11.61 1.21
C TRP A 381 -3.61 -11.81 0.35
N PRO A 382 -2.43 -12.12 0.92
CA PRO A 382 -1.22 -12.35 0.16
C PRO A 382 -1.42 -13.35 -0.98
N SER A 383 -1.02 -12.96 -2.19
CA SER A 383 -1.00 -13.82 -3.37
C SER A 383 -0.05 -13.28 -4.44
N GLY A 384 0.35 -14.12 -5.38
CA GLY A 384 1.15 -13.72 -6.54
C GLY A 384 0.35 -13.04 -7.66
N ASP A 385 -0.95 -12.79 -7.47
CA ASP A 385 -1.86 -12.41 -8.56
C ASP A 385 -1.75 -10.93 -8.92
N VAL A 386 -1.31 -10.64 -10.15
CA VAL A 386 -1.22 -9.29 -10.72
C VAL A 386 -2.17 -9.20 -11.91
N CYS A 387 -2.99 -8.14 -11.95
CA CYS A 387 -3.89 -7.88 -13.07
C CYS A 387 -3.32 -6.81 -14.01
N LEU A 388 -3.32 -7.03 -15.31
CA LEU A 388 -2.96 -6.06 -16.34
C LEU A 388 -4.20 -5.64 -17.14
N LEU A 389 -4.50 -4.35 -17.16
CA LEU A 389 -5.53 -3.77 -18.02
C LEU A 389 -4.86 -3.00 -19.16
N SER A 390 -5.13 -3.40 -20.41
CA SER A 390 -4.52 -2.76 -21.57
C SER A 390 -5.54 -2.53 -22.67
N GLY A 391 -5.47 -1.36 -23.30
CA GLY A 391 -6.03 -1.18 -24.63
C GLY A 391 -5.15 -1.88 -25.67
N GLN A 392 -5.77 -2.44 -26.70
CA GLN A 392 -5.07 -3.03 -27.84
C GLN A 392 -5.59 -2.39 -29.12
N GLY A 393 -4.70 -1.65 -29.79
CA GLY A 393 -4.95 -1.08 -31.11
C GLY A 393 -4.57 -2.04 -32.23
N LYS A 394 -4.56 -1.52 -33.45
CA LYS A 394 -4.21 -2.28 -34.65
C LYS A 394 -2.77 -2.79 -34.58
N LEU A 395 -2.57 -4.06 -34.94
CA LEU A 395 -1.22 -4.65 -34.96
C LEU A 395 -0.40 -4.10 -36.14
N PRO A 396 0.82 -3.57 -35.89
CA PRO A 396 1.74 -3.21 -36.96
C PRO A 396 2.20 -4.43 -37.76
N ALA A 397 2.74 -4.19 -38.96
CA ALA A 397 3.39 -5.23 -39.75
C ALA A 397 4.53 -5.90 -38.97
N ALA A 398 4.74 -7.21 -39.22
CA ALA A 398 5.60 -8.05 -38.39
C ALA A 398 7.07 -7.57 -38.29
N ASP A 399 7.57 -6.90 -39.33
CA ASP A 399 8.93 -6.35 -39.43
C ASP A 399 9.17 -5.12 -38.55
N ILE A 400 8.10 -4.44 -38.13
CA ILE A 400 8.14 -3.27 -37.23
C ILE A 400 7.37 -3.50 -35.92
N ARG A 401 6.85 -4.72 -35.71
CA ARG A 401 6.04 -5.10 -34.57
C ARG A 401 6.91 -5.26 -33.31
N ARG A 402 6.47 -4.62 -32.22
CA ARG A 402 7.04 -4.85 -30.89
C ARG A 402 6.41 -6.10 -30.27
N PRO A 403 7.13 -6.83 -29.40
CA PRO A 403 6.52 -7.87 -28.60
C PRO A 403 5.28 -7.33 -27.85
N PRO A 404 4.25 -8.16 -27.61
CA PRO A 404 3.14 -7.78 -26.75
C PRO A 404 3.62 -7.22 -25.40
N ILE A 405 2.94 -6.19 -24.88
CA ILE A 405 3.36 -5.52 -23.65
C ILE A 405 3.37 -6.49 -22.44
N ALA A 406 2.39 -7.40 -22.38
CA ALA A 406 2.33 -8.45 -21.36
C ALA A 406 3.51 -9.44 -21.48
N ALA A 407 3.88 -9.82 -22.70
CA ALA A 407 5.05 -10.69 -22.93
C ALA A 407 6.35 -9.98 -22.54
N THR A 408 6.48 -8.69 -22.85
CA THR A 408 7.62 -7.85 -22.45
C THR A 408 7.76 -7.80 -20.93
N MET A 409 6.64 -7.60 -20.23
CA MET A 409 6.58 -7.60 -18.76
C MET A 409 6.99 -8.95 -18.15
N MET A 410 6.46 -10.06 -18.68
CA MET A 410 6.80 -11.40 -18.18
C MET A 410 8.19 -11.89 -18.60
N SER A 411 8.84 -11.25 -19.57
CA SER A 411 10.23 -11.56 -19.96
C SER A 411 11.27 -10.91 -19.03
N GLN A 412 10.84 -9.94 -18.21
CA GLN A 412 11.69 -9.22 -17.27
C GLN A 412 11.40 -9.68 -15.84
N GLU A 413 12.35 -9.44 -14.93
CA GLU A 413 12.10 -9.62 -13.50
C GLU A 413 10.93 -8.70 -13.09
N PRO A 414 9.96 -9.18 -12.28
CA PRO A 414 8.88 -8.33 -11.82
C PRO A 414 9.42 -7.09 -11.11
N ALA A 415 8.83 -5.93 -11.40
CA ALA A 415 9.23 -4.69 -10.76
C ALA A 415 9.16 -4.82 -9.23
N ALA A 416 10.13 -4.23 -8.53
CA ALA A 416 10.21 -4.31 -7.07
C ALA A 416 8.91 -3.86 -6.37
N ALA A 417 8.22 -2.86 -6.93
CA ALA A 417 6.91 -2.42 -6.43
C ALA A 417 5.83 -3.51 -6.52
N LEU A 418 5.78 -4.29 -7.62
CA LEU A 418 4.83 -5.40 -7.78
C LEU A 418 5.15 -6.54 -6.81
N ARG A 419 6.44 -6.91 -6.69
CA ARG A 419 6.89 -7.91 -5.70
C ARG A 419 6.46 -7.54 -4.29
N ARG A 420 6.69 -6.28 -3.89
CA ARG A 420 6.33 -5.79 -2.55
C ARG A 420 4.82 -5.76 -2.32
N ALA A 421 4.03 -5.41 -3.34
CA ALA A 421 2.56 -5.43 -3.24
C ALA A 421 1.99 -6.85 -3.06
N CYS A 422 2.55 -7.83 -3.74
CA CYS A 422 2.15 -9.24 -3.66
C CYS A 422 2.51 -9.89 -2.32
N ALA A 423 3.64 -9.51 -1.72
CA ALA A 423 4.10 -9.98 -0.41
C ALA A 423 4.21 -11.53 -0.30
N VAL A 424 4.62 -12.16 -1.41
CA VAL A 424 4.90 -13.61 -1.50
C VAL A 424 6.25 -13.85 -2.17
N ASP A 425 6.93 -14.92 -1.75
CA ASP A 425 8.22 -15.33 -2.32
C ASP A 425 8.05 -16.12 -3.64
N ALA A 426 6.88 -16.73 -3.83
CA ALA A 426 6.54 -17.48 -5.04
C ALA A 426 6.55 -16.59 -6.30
N PRO A 427 6.76 -17.17 -7.49
CA PRO A 427 6.59 -16.46 -8.76
C PRO A 427 5.24 -15.76 -8.87
N LEU A 428 5.20 -14.64 -9.57
CA LEU A 428 3.97 -13.87 -9.78
C LEU A 428 3.18 -14.43 -10.96
N THR A 429 1.86 -14.33 -10.89
CA THR A 429 0.95 -14.69 -12.00
C THR A 429 0.38 -13.41 -12.60
N LEU A 430 0.41 -13.30 -13.93
CA LEU A 430 -0.18 -12.18 -14.67
C LEU A 430 -1.48 -12.59 -15.33
N ASP A 431 -2.59 -12.02 -14.85
CA ASP A 431 -3.88 -12.04 -15.53
C ASP A 431 -4.06 -10.76 -16.33
N ALA A 432 -4.48 -10.82 -17.59
CA ALA A 432 -4.63 -9.62 -18.42
C ALA A 432 -6.00 -9.51 -19.11
N LEU A 433 -6.56 -8.31 -19.06
CA LEU A 433 -7.70 -7.87 -19.84
C LEU A 433 -7.22 -6.99 -21.01
N LEU A 434 -7.41 -7.48 -22.23
CA LEU A 434 -7.12 -6.77 -23.47
C LEU A 434 -8.42 -6.22 -24.07
N LEU A 435 -8.58 -4.90 -24.02
CA LEU A 435 -9.73 -4.22 -24.59
C LEU A 435 -9.45 -3.73 -26.01
N CYS A 436 -10.31 -4.15 -26.94
CA CYS A 436 -10.17 -3.85 -28.36
C CYS A 436 -11.44 -3.18 -28.89
N SER A 437 -11.32 -2.40 -29.97
CA SER A 437 -12.50 -2.03 -30.76
C SER A 437 -12.98 -3.23 -31.59
N GLU A 438 -14.18 -3.13 -32.16
CA GLU A 438 -14.70 -4.10 -33.13
C GLU A 438 -13.75 -4.31 -34.32
N GLU A 439 -12.94 -3.31 -34.68
CA GLU A 439 -11.97 -3.38 -35.76
C GLU A 439 -10.66 -4.10 -35.38
N THR A 440 -10.35 -4.16 -34.09
CA THR A 440 -9.05 -4.62 -33.57
C THR A 440 -9.18 -5.87 -32.69
N VAL A 441 -10.38 -6.40 -32.49
CA VAL A 441 -10.62 -7.59 -31.65
C VAL A 441 -9.86 -8.83 -32.14
N GLU A 442 -9.75 -9.02 -33.46
CA GLU A 442 -8.97 -10.13 -34.05
C GLU A 442 -7.47 -9.94 -33.86
N ASP A 443 -6.99 -8.70 -33.82
CA ASP A 443 -5.61 -8.38 -33.47
C ASP A 443 -5.35 -8.69 -32.00
N GLY A 444 -6.28 -8.34 -31.10
CA GLY A 444 -6.22 -8.69 -29.67
C GLY A 444 -6.23 -10.20 -29.42
N ARG A 445 -7.05 -10.96 -30.15
CA ARG A 445 -7.03 -12.43 -30.09
C ARG A 445 -5.68 -13.00 -30.49
N ARG A 446 -5.09 -12.52 -31.59
CA ARG A 446 -3.74 -12.92 -32.02
C ARG A 446 -2.67 -12.61 -30.97
N VAL A 447 -2.78 -11.47 -30.27
CA VAL A 447 -1.89 -11.15 -29.14
C VAL A 447 -2.08 -12.13 -27.99
N ALA A 448 -3.32 -12.44 -27.61
CA ALA A 448 -3.61 -13.39 -26.54
C ALA A 448 -3.09 -14.80 -26.89
N ASP A 449 -3.28 -15.25 -28.13
CA ASP A 449 -2.77 -16.55 -28.61
C ASP A 449 -1.23 -16.62 -28.52
N GLU A 450 -0.53 -15.55 -28.91
CA GLU A 450 0.93 -15.45 -28.85
C GLU A 450 1.49 -15.54 -27.42
N ILE A 451 0.80 -14.89 -26.46
CA ILE A 451 1.16 -14.92 -25.05
C ILE A 451 0.86 -16.30 -24.46
N THR A 452 -0.29 -16.89 -24.82
CA THR A 452 -0.73 -18.21 -24.34
C THR A 452 0.18 -19.33 -24.86
N ALA A 453 0.68 -19.19 -26.09
CA ALA A 453 1.66 -20.11 -26.68
C ALA A 453 3.05 -20.05 -26.01
N ASP A 454 3.26 -19.12 -25.07
CA ASP A 454 4.53 -18.88 -24.38
C ASP A 454 5.72 -18.76 -25.33
N SER A 455 5.51 -18.05 -26.44
CA SER A 455 6.46 -17.95 -27.56
C SER A 455 7.64 -16.98 -27.29
N PHE A 456 7.88 -16.64 -26.02
CA PHE A 456 8.91 -15.71 -25.57
C PHE A 456 9.70 -16.30 -24.37
N SER A 457 10.86 -15.71 -24.06
CA SER A 457 11.66 -16.14 -22.91
C SER A 457 11.13 -15.55 -21.60
N ARG A 458 10.17 -16.25 -20.98
CA ARG A 458 9.61 -15.90 -19.67
C ARG A 458 10.69 -15.92 -18.57
N ASN A 459 10.68 -14.90 -17.71
CA ASN A 459 11.52 -14.86 -16.52
C ASN A 459 10.97 -15.83 -15.46
N GLN A 460 11.84 -16.53 -14.76
CA GLN A 460 11.51 -17.55 -13.75
C GLN A 460 10.68 -17.03 -12.55
N GLU A 461 10.68 -15.73 -12.32
CA GLU A 461 9.87 -15.08 -11.28
C GLU A 461 8.43 -14.80 -11.73
N TRP A 462 8.04 -15.26 -12.93
CA TRP A 462 6.67 -15.28 -13.43
C TRP A 462 6.20 -16.71 -13.71
N ASP A 463 5.02 -17.06 -13.21
CA ASP A 463 4.32 -18.28 -13.59
C ASP A 463 3.65 -18.14 -14.97
N SER A 464 3.31 -19.28 -15.58
CA SER A 464 2.49 -19.31 -16.79
C SER A 464 1.10 -18.73 -16.53
N ALA A 465 0.62 -17.86 -17.41
CA ALA A 465 -0.79 -17.46 -17.37
C ALA A 465 -1.66 -18.72 -17.52
N GLY A 466 -2.62 -18.93 -16.62
CA GLY A 466 -3.57 -20.04 -16.73
C GLY A 466 -4.41 -19.95 -18.01
N ALA A 467 -5.16 -21.01 -18.35
CA ALA A 467 -6.03 -21.01 -19.54
C ALA A 467 -7.03 -19.83 -19.59
N ASP A 468 -7.44 -19.32 -18.42
CA ASP A 468 -8.33 -18.17 -18.24
C ASP A 468 -7.58 -16.88 -17.83
N GLY A 469 -6.25 -16.87 -17.95
CA GLY A 469 -5.40 -15.74 -17.55
C GLY A 469 -5.44 -14.57 -18.54
N LEU A 470 -5.89 -14.79 -19.78
CA LEU A 470 -5.98 -13.77 -20.81
C LEU A 470 -7.42 -13.62 -21.29
N THR A 471 -7.98 -12.43 -21.14
CA THR A 471 -9.33 -12.10 -21.57
C THR A 471 -9.29 -11.01 -22.63
N VAL A 472 -9.87 -11.26 -23.80
CA VAL A 472 -10.03 -10.27 -24.88
C VAL A 472 -11.49 -9.86 -24.98
N CYS A 473 -11.78 -8.57 -24.87
CA CYS A 473 -13.16 -8.05 -24.98
C CYS A 473 -13.24 -6.86 -25.94
N SER A 474 -14.34 -6.80 -26.69
CA SER A 474 -14.66 -5.64 -27.53
C SER A 474 -15.42 -4.59 -26.72
N TYR A 475 -14.99 -3.34 -26.79
CA TYR A 475 -15.76 -2.19 -26.26
C TYR A 475 -16.71 -1.58 -27.29
N GLY A 476 -16.78 -2.11 -28.51
CA GLY A 476 -17.63 -1.59 -29.59
C GLY A 476 -16.84 -0.78 -30.62
N ARG A 477 -17.45 0.28 -31.14
CA ARG A 477 -16.84 1.13 -32.17
C ARG A 477 -15.59 1.86 -31.64
N PRO A 478 -14.61 2.20 -32.50
CA PRO A 478 -13.51 3.08 -32.13
C PRO A 478 -14.01 4.41 -31.57
N THR A 479 -13.38 4.90 -30.51
CA THR A 479 -13.65 6.21 -29.88
C THR A 479 -12.93 7.37 -30.56
N THR A 480 -12.05 7.08 -31.53
CA THR A 480 -11.19 8.07 -32.19
C THR A 480 -11.22 8.07 -33.72
N ASP A 481 -12.20 7.41 -34.37
CA ASP A 481 -12.28 7.35 -35.84
C ASP A 481 -12.53 8.75 -36.44
N ASN A 482 -11.52 9.31 -37.12
CA ASN A 482 -11.43 10.70 -37.62
C ASN A 482 -11.37 11.80 -36.55
N GLY A 483 -10.93 11.48 -35.33
CA GLY A 483 -10.87 12.40 -34.19
C GLY A 483 -11.71 11.91 -33.02
N ILE A 484 -11.60 12.57 -31.87
CA ILE A 484 -12.45 12.26 -30.71
C ILE A 484 -13.83 12.87 -30.98
N VAL A 485 -14.87 12.04 -31.05
CA VAL A 485 -16.28 12.45 -31.00
C VAL A 485 -16.76 12.29 -29.57
N SER A 486 -17.27 13.35 -28.94
CA SER A 486 -17.49 13.34 -27.49
C SER A 486 -18.53 12.32 -27.04
N ALA A 487 -19.61 12.12 -27.80
CA ALA A 487 -20.68 11.15 -27.47
C ALA A 487 -20.19 9.70 -27.57
N ASP A 488 -19.49 9.34 -28.64
CA ASP A 488 -18.94 8.01 -28.86
C ASP A 488 -17.84 7.68 -27.83
N ALA A 489 -16.99 8.66 -27.51
CA ALA A 489 -15.98 8.53 -26.47
C ALA A 489 -16.61 8.32 -25.09
N GLU A 490 -17.66 9.06 -24.74
CA GLU A 490 -18.33 8.91 -23.45
C GLU A 490 -19.01 7.53 -23.32
N GLU A 491 -19.72 7.07 -24.35
CA GLU A 491 -20.33 5.73 -24.37
C GLU A 491 -19.27 4.62 -24.30
N GLY A 492 -18.22 4.72 -25.11
CA GLY A 492 -17.10 3.78 -25.09
C GLY A 492 -16.43 3.71 -23.72
N MET A 493 -16.16 4.86 -23.09
CA MET A 493 -15.58 4.93 -21.75
C MET A 493 -16.46 4.27 -20.68
N ARG A 494 -17.78 4.51 -20.70
CA ARG A 494 -18.72 3.83 -19.78
C ARG A 494 -18.70 2.33 -19.97
N ARG A 495 -18.64 1.85 -21.22
CA ARG A 495 -18.58 0.42 -21.52
C ARG A 495 -17.27 -0.22 -21.07
N VAL A 496 -16.14 0.45 -21.33
CA VAL A 496 -14.81 0.04 -20.87
C VAL A 496 -14.77 -0.10 -19.35
N GLN A 497 -15.29 0.89 -18.62
CA GLN A 497 -15.35 0.84 -17.15
C GLN A 497 -16.18 -0.36 -16.66
N SER A 498 -17.36 -0.58 -17.26
CA SER A 498 -18.23 -1.70 -16.93
C SER A 498 -17.56 -3.07 -17.18
N LEU A 499 -16.86 -3.21 -18.31
CA LEU A 499 -16.11 -4.43 -18.64
C LEU A 499 -14.95 -4.66 -17.68
N ALA A 500 -14.16 -3.64 -17.37
CA ALA A 500 -13.02 -3.74 -16.46
C ALA A 500 -13.45 -4.04 -15.01
N ASP A 501 -14.45 -3.34 -14.49
CA ASP A 501 -15.00 -3.58 -13.14
C ASP A 501 -15.60 -4.99 -13.03
N GLY A 502 -16.39 -5.40 -14.03
CA GLY A 502 -16.95 -6.75 -14.08
C GLY A 502 -15.87 -7.84 -14.15
N TRP A 503 -14.80 -7.62 -14.92
CA TRP A 503 -13.70 -8.57 -15.01
C TRP A 503 -12.90 -8.68 -13.70
N LEU A 504 -12.55 -7.55 -13.08
CA LEU A 504 -11.83 -7.51 -11.79
C LEU A 504 -12.63 -8.17 -10.67
N LYS A 505 -13.94 -7.91 -10.58
CA LYS A 505 -14.84 -8.51 -9.57
C LYS A 505 -14.99 -10.02 -9.71
N ASN A 506 -14.92 -10.54 -10.94
CA ASN A 506 -15.10 -11.97 -11.22
C ASN A 506 -13.79 -12.76 -11.20
N ARG A 507 -12.66 -12.14 -10.83
CA ARG A 507 -11.41 -12.88 -10.63
C ARG A 507 -11.59 -13.90 -9.49
N PRO A 508 -11.06 -15.13 -9.63
CA PRO A 508 -11.19 -16.16 -8.60
C PRO A 508 -10.45 -15.79 -7.31
N ARG A 509 -9.39 -14.99 -7.46
CA ARG A 509 -8.63 -14.39 -6.36
C ARG A 509 -8.54 -12.89 -6.61
N ARG A 510 -8.68 -12.12 -5.53
CA ARG A 510 -8.50 -10.67 -5.59
C ARG A 510 -7.04 -10.37 -5.95
N PRO A 511 -6.76 -9.53 -6.97
CA PRO A 511 -5.39 -9.20 -7.32
C PRO A 511 -4.70 -8.40 -6.21
N ARG A 512 -3.37 -8.53 -6.14
CA ARG A 512 -2.52 -7.77 -5.22
C ARG A 512 -1.95 -6.49 -5.83
N ALA A 513 -1.97 -6.38 -7.14
CA ALA A 513 -1.65 -5.17 -7.87
C ALA A 513 -2.44 -5.11 -9.17
N ILE A 514 -2.78 -3.89 -9.61
CA ILE A 514 -3.37 -3.66 -10.93
C ILE A 514 -2.41 -2.78 -11.73
N VAL A 515 -2.03 -3.24 -12.91
CA VAL A 515 -1.20 -2.51 -13.85
C VAL A 515 -2.09 -2.04 -15.00
N THR A 516 -2.00 -0.77 -15.37
CA THR A 516 -2.67 -0.20 -16.53
C THR A 516 -1.63 0.32 -17.51
N THR A 517 -1.82 0.13 -18.82
CA THR A 517 -0.85 0.59 -19.82
C THR A 517 -1.27 1.92 -20.45
N VAL A 518 -0.30 2.69 -20.94
CA VAL A 518 -0.57 3.93 -21.72
C VAL A 518 -0.92 3.66 -23.20
N VAL A 519 -1.11 2.40 -23.58
CA VAL A 519 -1.30 1.96 -24.98
C VAL A 519 -2.79 1.82 -25.30
N GLY A 520 -3.16 2.26 -26.50
CA GLY A 520 -4.53 2.21 -27.00
C GLY A 520 -5.13 3.61 -27.22
N GLU A 521 -6.42 3.64 -27.51
CA GLU A 521 -7.16 4.89 -27.66
C GLU A 521 -7.22 5.64 -26.31
N LYS A 522 -6.97 6.95 -26.32
CA LYS A 522 -6.90 7.76 -25.08
C LYS A 522 -8.13 7.59 -24.17
N PRO A 523 -9.37 7.66 -24.69
CA PRO A 523 -10.56 7.47 -23.84
C PRO A 523 -10.57 6.10 -23.15
N VAL A 524 -10.16 5.03 -23.85
CA VAL A 524 -10.09 3.67 -23.33
C VAL A 524 -9.05 3.55 -22.21
N VAL A 525 -7.84 4.08 -22.41
CA VAL A 525 -6.77 4.07 -21.39
C VAL A 525 -7.22 4.77 -20.11
N ILE A 526 -7.83 5.95 -20.24
CA ILE A 526 -8.34 6.72 -19.09
C ILE A 526 -9.47 5.96 -18.38
N ALA A 527 -10.38 5.35 -19.14
CA ALA A 527 -11.47 4.56 -18.57
C ALA A 527 -10.98 3.32 -17.82
N LEU A 528 -9.96 2.64 -18.34
CA LEU A 528 -9.28 1.52 -17.66
C LEU A 528 -8.61 1.99 -16.38
N LEU A 529 -7.88 3.11 -16.42
CA LEU A 529 -7.24 3.69 -15.25
C LEU A 529 -8.24 4.04 -14.16
N ARG A 530 -9.36 4.68 -14.53
CA ARG A 530 -10.43 4.98 -13.58
C ARG A 530 -11.02 3.71 -12.95
N ALA A 531 -11.29 2.69 -13.74
CA ALA A 531 -11.82 1.43 -13.23
C ALA A 531 -10.84 0.77 -12.25
N ALA A 532 -9.55 0.78 -12.58
CA ALA A 532 -8.49 0.31 -11.69
C ALA A 532 -8.42 1.12 -10.40
N GLN A 533 -8.48 2.46 -10.46
CA GLN A 533 -8.47 3.35 -9.29
C GLN A 533 -9.66 3.10 -8.37
N VAL A 534 -10.88 3.01 -8.90
CA VAL A 534 -12.08 2.74 -8.11
C VAL A 534 -11.98 1.38 -7.42
N PHE A 535 -11.56 0.35 -8.15
CA PHE A 535 -11.39 -0.99 -7.58
C PHE A 535 -10.26 -1.01 -6.53
N GLY A 536 -9.15 -0.34 -6.83
CA GLY A 536 -7.99 -0.20 -5.96
C GLY A 536 -8.33 0.51 -4.66
N ALA A 537 -9.02 1.65 -4.74
CA ALA A 537 -9.51 2.40 -3.58
C ALA A 537 -10.44 1.56 -2.70
N ARG A 538 -11.40 0.84 -3.29
CA ARG A 538 -12.37 0.02 -2.55
C ARG A 538 -11.71 -1.13 -1.77
N HIS A 539 -10.62 -1.68 -2.28
CA HIS A 539 -10.02 -2.92 -1.78
C HIS A 539 -8.59 -2.78 -1.24
N GLY A 540 -8.03 -1.56 -1.23
CA GLY A 540 -6.65 -1.33 -0.80
C GLY A 540 -5.62 -1.98 -1.71
N ILE A 541 -5.83 -1.89 -3.03
CA ILE A 541 -4.94 -2.51 -4.03
C ILE A 541 -4.18 -1.40 -4.77
N PRO A 542 -2.83 -1.44 -4.80
CA PRO A 542 -2.05 -0.46 -5.53
C PRO A 542 -2.31 -0.56 -7.04
N VAL A 543 -2.49 0.60 -7.67
CA VAL A 543 -2.64 0.75 -9.11
C VAL A 543 -1.36 1.33 -9.67
N PHE A 544 -0.80 0.71 -10.69
CA PHE A 544 0.39 1.15 -11.38
C PHE A 544 0.06 1.52 -12.82
N LEU A 545 0.51 2.68 -13.25
CA LEU A 545 0.57 3.05 -14.65
C LEU A 545 1.92 2.58 -15.21
N MET A 546 1.88 1.75 -16.25
CA MET A 546 3.06 1.24 -16.92
C MET A 546 3.26 1.90 -18.28
N SER A 547 4.49 2.32 -18.53
CA SER A 547 4.97 2.77 -19.84
C SER A 547 6.22 1.99 -20.26
N SER A 548 6.56 2.03 -21.56
CA SER A 548 7.79 1.41 -22.07
C SER A 548 8.67 2.39 -22.84
N VAL A 549 9.97 2.35 -22.55
CA VAL A 549 10.99 3.22 -23.14
C VAL A 549 11.98 2.37 -23.92
N LYS A 550 12.36 2.82 -25.12
CA LYS A 550 13.39 2.14 -25.92
C LYS A 550 14.78 2.67 -25.53
N ASN A 551 15.57 1.83 -24.89
CA ASN A 551 16.97 2.11 -24.56
C ASN A 551 17.90 1.42 -25.58
N GLY A 552 17.89 1.92 -26.82
CA GLY A 552 18.72 1.38 -27.91
C GLY A 552 18.09 0.18 -28.65
N PRO A 553 18.87 -0.54 -29.49
CA PRO A 553 18.34 -1.62 -30.31
C PRO A 553 17.98 -2.85 -29.45
N GLY A 554 16.68 -3.13 -29.32
CA GLY A 554 16.17 -4.38 -28.74
C GLY A 554 15.94 -4.38 -27.22
N ALA A 555 16.32 -3.34 -26.49
CA ALA A 555 16.03 -3.22 -25.06
C ALA A 555 14.85 -2.25 -24.82
N GLU A 556 13.72 -2.79 -24.36
CA GLU A 556 12.62 -2.00 -23.79
C GLU A 556 12.70 -2.04 -22.27
N GLU A 557 12.81 -0.86 -21.65
CA GLU A 557 12.74 -0.70 -20.20
C GLU A 557 11.29 -0.35 -19.82
N LEU A 558 10.74 -1.07 -18.86
CA LEU A 558 9.40 -0.83 -18.33
C LEU A 558 9.47 0.10 -17.13
N GLN A 559 8.66 1.14 -17.13
CA GLN A 559 8.56 2.11 -16.04
C GLN A 559 7.18 2.00 -15.40
N PHE A 560 7.15 1.98 -14.07
CA PHE A 560 5.94 1.87 -13.26
C PHE A 560 5.79 3.12 -12.41
N HIS A 561 4.60 3.71 -12.46
CA HIS A 561 4.23 4.86 -11.64
C HIS A 561 3.03 4.49 -10.79
N GLN A 562 3.12 4.65 -9.48
CA GLN A 562 1.97 4.44 -8.63
C GLN A 562 0.92 5.51 -8.89
N PHE A 563 -0.34 5.09 -8.93
CA PHE A 563 -1.49 5.90 -9.27
C PHE A 563 -2.63 5.64 -8.28
N GLY A 564 -3.47 6.66 -8.03
CA GLY A 564 -4.60 6.51 -7.10
C GLY A 564 -4.20 6.34 -5.64
N LEU A 565 -3.06 6.94 -5.25
CA LEU A 565 -2.70 7.14 -3.85
C LEU A 565 -3.06 8.57 -3.45
N ASP A 566 -4.29 8.74 -3.00
CA ASP A 566 -4.87 10.00 -2.55
C ASP A 566 -4.08 10.53 -1.35
N ARG A 567 -3.95 11.86 -1.22
CA ARG A 567 -3.23 12.50 -0.10
C ARG A 567 -3.62 11.95 1.28
N ASP A 568 -4.92 11.80 1.53
CA ASP A 568 -5.44 11.28 2.79
C ASP A 568 -5.02 9.82 3.06
N VAL A 569 -4.97 9.00 2.02
CA VAL A 569 -4.50 7.62 2.10
C VAL A 569 -3.00 7.61 2.35
N ARG A 570 -2.24 8.44 1.64
CA ARG A 570 -0.80 8.59 1.84
C ARG A 570 -0.47 8.97 3.28
N GLU A 571 -1.14 9.97 3.84
CA GLU A 571 -0.99 10.39 5.23
C GLU A 571 -1.34 9.22 6.19
N ALA A 572 -2.45 8.51 5.94
CA ALA A 572 -2.83 7.37 6.76
C ALA A 572 -1.87 6.17 6.66
N LEU A 573 -1.26 5.91 5.50
CA LEU A 573 -0.23 4.89 5.34
C LEU A 573 1.05 5.26 6.11
N LEU A 574 1.41 6.55 6.17
CA LEU A 574 2.51 7.02 7.01
C LEU A 574 2.20 6.88 8.50
N THR A 575 0.99 7.24 8.93
CA THR A 575 0.52 7.01 10.31
C THR A 575 0.54 5.51 10.66
N ALA A 576 0.08 4.67 9.75
CA ALA A 576 0.11 3.22 9.90
C ALA A 576 1.54 2.67 9.97
N ALA A 577 2.46 3.19 9.14
CA ALA A 577 3.86 2.80 9.16
C ALA A 577 4.52 3.18 10.49
N GLU A 578 4.28 4.40 10.99
CA GLU A 578 4.75 4.84 12.30
C GLU A 578 4.19 3.97 13.43
N HIS A 579 2.89 3.65 13.39
CA HIS A 579 2.24 2.71 14.30
C HIS A 579 2.94 1.34 14.29
N CYS A 580 3.30 0.80 13.12
CA CYS A 580 4.07 -0.44 13.01
C CYS A 580 5.50 -0.32 13.56
N LEU A 581 6.20 0.79 13.33
CA LEU A 581 7.56 1.04 13.84
C LEU A 581 7.60 1.10 15.38
N ASP A 582 6.57 1.66 16.00
CA ASP A 582 6.43 1.72 17.46
C ASP A 582 6.26 0.33 18.09
N ARG A 583 5.79 -0.64 17.30
CA ARG A 583 5.55 -2.03 17.68
C ARG A 583 6.67 -2.98 17.27
N LEU A 584 7.72 -2.47 16.63
CA LEU A 584 8.74 -3.26 15.93
C LEU A 584 8.15 -4.26 14.92
N ASP A 585 7.03 -3.90 14.29
CA ASP A 585 6.45 -4.61 13.16
C ASP A 585 7.07 -4.12 11.85
N LEU A 586 8.38 -4.36 11.73
CA LEU A 586 9.25 -3.73 10.74
C LEU A 586 8.94 -4.20 9.30
N LEU A 587 8.53 -5.45 9.11
CA LEU A 587 8.15 -5.96 7.79
C LEU A 587 6.83 -5.37 7.31
N THR A 588 5.85 -5.19 8.20
CA THR A 588 4.60 -4.49 7.86
C THR A 588 4.89 -3.03 7.56
N ALA A 589 5.70 -2.35 8.38
CA ALA A 589 6.13 -0.97 8.11
C ALA A 589 6.81 -0.84 6.74
N ALA A 590 7.74 -1.72 6.40
CA ALA A 590 8.39 -1.74 5.08
C ALA A 590 7.39 -1.87 3.94
N ARG A 591 6.38 -2.74 4.08
CA ARG A 591 5.32 -2.94 3.08
C ARG A 591 4.45 -1.70 2.92
N LEU A 592 4.03 -1.07 4.03
CA LEU A 592 3.24 0.16 4.01
C LEU A 592 4.01 1.30 3.32
N LEU A 593 5.29 1.45 3.64
CA LEU A 593 6.17 2.44 3.00
C LEU A 593 6.36 2.15 1.51
N ALA A 594 6.53 0.88 1.13
CA ALA A 594 6.67 0.47 -0.27
C ALA A 594 5.39 0.61 -1.12
N LEU A 595 4.23 0.66 -0.47
CA LEU A 595 2.93 0.96 -1.08
C LEU A 595 2.68 2.47 -1.18
N GLY A 596 3.59 3.31 -0.71
CA GLY A 596 3.51 4.76 -0.84
C GLY A 596 4.20 5.28 -2.10
N ASP A 597 4.22 6.61 -2.24
CA ASP A 597 4.96 7.30 -3.31
C ASP A 597 6.48 6.98 -3.28
N PRO A 598 7.27 7.41 -4.29
CA PRO A 598 8.71 7.13 -4.32
C PRO A 598 9.49 7.57 -3.08
N ALA A 599 9.08 8.65 -2.40
CA ALA A 599 9.74 9.12 -1.19
C ALA A 599 9.47 8.19 -0.01
N MET A 600 8.23 7.71 0.15
CA MET A 600 7.89 6.67 1.12
C MET A 600 8.59 5.34 0.79
N ALA A 601 8.56 4.92 -0.47
CA ALA A 601 9.14 3.65 -0.90
C ALA A 601 10.66 3.61 -0.67
N GLY A 602 11.35 4.76 -0.75
CA GLY A 602 12.77 4.89 -0.42
C GLY A 602 13.11 4.64 1.06
N LEU A 603 12.10 4.62 1.95
CA LEU A 603 12.27 4.30 3.37
C LEU A 603 12.02 2.81 3.70
N ALA A 604 11.47 2.05 2.75
CA ALA A 604 11.13 0.65 2.98
C ALA A 604 12.38 -0.22 3.25
N ASP A 605 13.49 0.03 2.54
CA ASP A 605 14.72 -0.73 2.68
C ASP A 605 15.39 -0.50 4.06
N ASP A 606 15.25 0.70 4.63
CA ASP A 606 15.70 1.00 6.00
C ASP A 606 14.95 0.11 7.03
N ALA A 607 13.64 -0.06 6.85
CA ALA A 607 12.81 -0.93 7.70
C ALA A 607 13.16 -2.41 7.53
N ILE A 608 13.42 -2.86 6.30
CA ILE A 608 13.87 -4.24 6.01
C ILE A 608 15.20 -4.50 6.69
N ALA A 609 16.18 -3.60 6.55
CA ALA A 609 17.50 -3.78 7.16
C ALA A 609 17.42 -3.87 8.70
N LEU A 610 16.56 -3.08 9.34
CA LEU A 610 16.32 -3.19 10.79
C LEU A 610 15.68 -4.54 11.15
N SER A 611 14.76 -5.04 10.31
CA SER A 611 14.12 -6.34 10.48
C SER A 611 15.14 -7.48 10.36
N ASP A 612 16.02 -7.44 9.37
CA ASP A 612 17.04 -8.46 9.15
C ASP A 612 18.01 -8.56 10.32
N ASP A 613 18.42 -7.41 10.88
CA ASP A 613 19.25 -7.36 12.09
C ASP A 613 18.55 -8.00 13.30
N LEU A 614 17.25 -7.68 13.48
CA LEU A 614 16.43 -8.23 14.56
C LEU A 614 16.24 -9.75 14.42
N LEU A 615 15.90 -10.21 13.21
CA LEU A 615 15.71 -11.62 12.90
C LEU A 615 17.02 -12.42 13.04
N THR A 616 18.15 -11.83 12.65
CA THR A 616 19.47 -12.41 12.85
C THR A 616 19.76 -12.62 14.33
N ALA A 617 19.49 -11.62 15.17
CA ALA A 617 19.70 -11.72 16.61
C ALA A 617 18.82 -12.81 17.25
N VAL A 618 17.52 -12.84 16.94
CA VAL A 618 16.58 -13.83 17.50
C VAL A 618 16.91 -15.25 17.06
N ARG A 619 17.35 -15.45 15.81
CA ARG A 619 17.65 -16.77 15.26
C ARG A 619 19.08 -17.26 15.55
N SER A 620 19.90 -16.45 16.21
CA SER A 620 21.31 -16.74 16.39
C SER A 620 21.54 -17.99 17.26
N GLN A 621 22.49 -18.82 16.84
CA GLN A 621 23.05 -19.91 17.67
C GLN A 621 24.22 -19.40 18.54
N ASP A 622 24.66 -18.17 18.32
CA ASP A 622 25.69 -17.45 19.09
C ASP A 622 25.11 -16.11 19.56
N LEU A 623 24.41 -16.15 20.70
CA LEU A 623 23.70 -14.99 21.23
C LEU A 623 24.66 -13.86 21.64
N ASP A 624 25.83 -14.21 22.19
CA ASP A 624 26.85 -13.23 22.56
C ASP A 624 27.43 -12.52 21.34
N GLY A 625 27.55 -13.20 20.20
CA GLY A 625 27.90 -12.59 18.91
C GLY A 625 26.92 -11.50 18.46
N CYS A 626 25.68 -11.52 18.95
CA CYS A 626 24.65 -10.52 18.67
C CYS A 626 24.42 -9.54 19.84
N ALA A 627 25.20 -9.60 20.92
CA ALA A 627 24.95 -8.84 22.14
C ALA A 627 24.85 -7.32 21.91
N SER A 628 25.69 -6.77 21.03
CA SER A 628 25.67 -5.36 20.65
C SER A 628 24.30 -4.91 20.10
N THR A 629 23.72 -5.71 19.18
CA THR A 629 22.40 -5.46 18.59
C THR A 629 21.27 -5.72 19.58
N VAL A 630 21.32 -6.83 20.33
CA VAL A 630 20.30 -7.17 21.36
C VAL A 630 20.16 -6.05 22.37
N LEU A 631 21.28 -5.55 22.92
CA LEU A 631 21.29 -4.45 23.87
C LEU A 631 20.77 -3.15 23.25
N SER A 632 21.06 -2.90 21.96
CA SER A 632 20.53 -1.74 21.24
C SER A 632 19.01 -1.81 21.07
N VAL A 633 18.47 -2.97 20.70
CA VAL A 633 17.02 -3.18 20.59
C VAL A 633 16.36 -2.99 21.96
N MET A 634 16.90 -3.63 23.00
CA MET A 634 16.41 -3.49 24.38
C MET A 634 16.37 -2.02 24.81
N ARG A 635 17.45 -1.27 24.60
CA ARG A 635 17.51 0.17 24.91
C ARG A 635 16.40 0.94 24.20
N SER A 636 16.22 0.69 22.90
CA SER A 636 15.18 1.35 22.10
C SER A 636 13.76 1.01 22.58
N VAL A 637 13.52 -0.22 23.04
CA VAL A 637 12.27 -0.62 23.70
C VAL A 637 12.11 0.11 25.03
N GLY A 638 13.12 0.10 25.89
CA GLY A 638 13.08 0.75 27.20
C GLY A 638 12.77 2.25 27.12
N THR A 639 13.24 2.95 26.09
CA THR A 639 12.94 4.38 25.89
C THR A 639 11.50 4.67 25.43
N ARG A 640 10.78 3.68 24.91
CA ARG A 640 9.48 3.88 24.23
C ARG A 640 8.32 3.14 24.86
N ILE A 641 8.57 2.05 25.58
CA ILE A 641 7.53 1.14 26.06
C ILE A 641 6.50 1.84 26.97
N ASP A 642 6.89 2.85 27.75
CA ASP A 642 5.98 3.61 28.61
C ASP A 642 5.11 4.64 27.82
N HIS A 643 5.34 4.79 26.51
CA HIS A 643 4.68 5.78 25.64
C HIS A 643 3.87 5.15 24.49
N VAL A 644 3.81 3.82 24.42
CA VAL A 644 3.02 3.09 23.43
C VAL A 644 1.78 2.48 24.10
N GLU A 645 0.78 2.15 23.26
CA GLU A 645 -0.46 1.51 23.70
C GLU A 645 -0.21 0.17 24.41
N PRO A 646 -1.09 -0.24 25.36
CA PRO A 646 -0.88 -1.44 26.19
C PRO A 646 -0.55 -2.71 25.40
N ASP A 647 -1.14 -2.87 24.23
CA ASP A 647 -0.89 -4.04 23.38
C ASP A 647 0.50 -4.03 22.74
N ALA A 648 0.98 -2.87 22.34
CA ALA A 648 2.35 -2.66 21.89
C ALA A 648 3.32 -3.00 23.02
N GLN A 649 3.01 -2.63 24.27
CA GLN A 649 3.83 -2.95 25.43
C GLN A 649 4.02 -4.46 25.60
N VAL A 650 2.93 -5.23 25.51
CA VAL A 650 2.95 -6.71 25.58
C VAL A 650 3.80 -7.30 24.46
N ARG A 651 3.64 -6.79 23.23
CA ARG A 651 4.44 -7.23 22.08
C ARG A 651 5.93 -6.93 22.27
N LEU A 652 6.27 -5.72 22.68
CA LEU A 652 7.66 -5.30 22.87
C LEU A 652 8.34 -6.09 24.00
N ALA A 653 7.64 -6.34 25.11
CA ALA A 653 8.12 -7.22 26.17
C ALA A 653 8.35 -8.66 25.67
N THR A 654 7.48 -9.14 24.78
CA THR A 654 7.65 -10.44 24.11
C THR A 654 8.93 -10.48 23.28
N ILE A 655 9.17 -9.49 22.43
CA ILE A 655 10.39 -9.39 21.61
C ILE A 655 11.65 -9.36 22.49
N VAL A 656 11.65 -8.58 23.58
CA VAL A 656 12.78 -8.55 24.54
C VAL A 656 13.02 -9.93 25.14
N GLY A 657 11.96 -10.65 25.54
CA GLY A 657 12.10 -12.00 26.08
C GLY A 657 12.60 -13.03 25.06
N GLU A 658 12.18 -12.93 23.79
CA GLU A 658 12.67 -13.81 22.72
C GLU A 658 14.14 -13.52 22.35
N LEU A 659 14.57 -12.25 22.36
CA LEU A 659 15.97 -11.89 22.17
C LEU A 659 16.90 -12.48 23.24
N LEU A 660 16.38 -12.73 24.44
CA LEU A 660 17.11 -13.32 25.55
C LEU A 660 16.91 -14.84 25.65
N SER A 661 16.05 -15.42 24.81
CA SER A 661 15.69 -16.83 24.89
C SER A 661 16.75 -17.73 24.23
N LEU A 662 17.04 -18.85 24.88
CA LEU A 662 17.94 -19.85 24.33
C LEU A 662 17.18 -20.87 23.46
N PRO A 663 17.73 -21.29 22.31
CA PRO A 663 17.13 -22.35 21.52
C PRO A 663 17.00 -23.63 22.37
N PRO A 664 15.86 -24.34 22.28
CA PRO A 664 15.66 -25.61 22.97
C PRO A 664 16.78 -26.59 22.63
N ARG A 665 17.17 -27.45 23.58
CA ARG A 665 18.26 -28.43 23.35
C ARG A 665 18.08 -29.26 22.08
N SER A 666 16.85 -29.58 21.70
CA SER A 666 16.52 -30.32 20.48
C SER A 666 16.77 -29.55 19.18
N ARG A 667 16.91 -28.22 19.22
CA ARG A 667 17.17 -27.34 18.06
C ARG A 667 18.59 -26.76 18.05
N ARG A 668 19.44 -27.11 19.01
CA ARG A 668 20.84 -26.64 19.05
C ARG A 668 21.65 -27.38 18.00
N SER A 669 22.29 -26.63 17.10
CA SER A 669 23.20 -27.20 16.09
C SER A 669 24.65 -27.23 16.59
N GLU A 670 25.58 -27.74 15.79
CA GLU A 670 27.03 -27.68 16.09
C GLU A 670 27.56 -26.25 16.22
N ALA A 671 26.84 -25.26 15.65
CA ALA A 671 27.19 -23.85 15.75
C ALA A 671 26.80 -23.22 17.10
N PHE A 672 26.04 -23.92 17.94
CA PHE A 672 25.56 -23.40 19.21
C PHE A 672 26.69 -23.03 20.17
N ARG A 673 26.64 -21.79 20.68
CA ARG A 673 27.53 -21.27 21.72
C ARG A 673 26.70 -20.90 22.94
N GLU A 674 27.05 -21.47 24.09
CA GLU A 674 26.41 -21.10 25.36
C GLU A 674 26.84 -19.66 25.73
N PRO A 675 25.90 -18.73 25.97
CA PRO A 675 26.25 -17.34 26.21
C PRO A 675 26.93 -17.16 27.56
N GLN A 676 27.77 -16.13 27.65
CA GLN A 676 28.43 -15.62 28.84
C GLN A 676 28.04 -14.16 29.12
N ILE A 677 27.88 -13.35 28.06
CA ILE A 677 27.51 -11.92 28.15
C ILE A 677 26.00 -11.79 28.40
N LEU A 678 25.18 -12.47 27.61
CA LEU A 678 23.72 -12.46 27.73
C LEU A 678 23.19 -13.68 28.49
N ALA A 679 24.04 -14.29 29.31
CA ALA A 679 23.65 -15.42 30.15
C ALA A 679 22.68 -14.95 31.25
N HIS A 680 21.65 -15.74 31.53
CA HIS A 680 20.66 -15.41 32.56
C HIS A 680 20.54 -16.52 33.63
N ARG A 681 20.29 -16.14 34.89
CA ARG A 681 20.16 -17.06 36.04
C ARG A 681 18.91 -16.75 36.84
N LYS A 682 18.26 -17.77 37.39
CA LYS A 682 17.15 -17.56 38.33
C LYS A 682 17.61 -16.75 39.56
N PRO A 683 16.78 -15.81 40.05
CA PRO A 683 17.06 -15.14 41.32
C PRO A 683 17.10 -16.16 42.46
N SER A 684 17.90 -15.87 43.48
CA SER A 684 17.92 -16.65 44.72
C SER A 684 16.64 -16.40 45.53
N GLU A 685 15.98 -17.47 45.97
CA GLU A 685 14.82 -17.38 46.85
C GLU A 685 15.27 -17.07 48.29
N SER A 686 15.36 -15.79 48.66
CA SER A 686 15.59 -15.33 50.03
C SER A 686 14.32 -14.74 50.65
N GLY A 687 14.12 -14.92 51.96
CA GLY A 687 12.91 -14.49 52.67
C GLY A 687 12.81 -12.99 52.99
N ALA A 688 13.85 -12.19 52.71
CA ALA A 688 13.82 -10.73 52.85
C ALA A 688 13.84 -10.07 51.46
N PRO A 689 13.19 -8.91 51.27
CA PRO A 689 13.20 -8.21 49.98
C PRO A 689 14.64 -7.86 49.58
N ALA A 690 15.08 -8.33 48.42
CA ALA A 690 16.38 -7.99 47.85
C ALA A 690 16.38 -6.56 47.29
N ASP A 691 17.57 -5.97 47.17
CA ASP A 691 17.74 -4.68 46.51
C ASP A 691 18.05 -4.90 45.03
N LEU A 692 17.14 -4.48 44.15
CA LEU A 692 17.25 -4.67 42.71
C LEU A 692 18.48 -3.93 42.12
N ASP A 693 18.94 -2.85 42.75
CA ASP A 693 20.12 -2.09 42.30
C ASP A 693 21.44 -2.82 42.58
N SER A 694 21.42 -3.85 43.43
CA SER A 694 22.58 -4.67 43.78
C SER A 694 22.65 -5.99 43.01
N GLU A 695 21.66 -6.29 42.17
CA GLU A 695 21.57 -7.55 41.42
C GLU A 695 22.57 -7.64 40.26
N ASP A 696 23.02 -8.86 39.98
CA ASP A 696 23.89 -9.13 38.85
C ASP A 696 23.14 -9.11 37.51
N ALA A 697 23.88 -8.88 36.42
CA ALA A 697 23.32 -8.82 35.07
C ALA A 697 22.51 -10.08 34.72
N MET A 698 22.95 -11.26 35.14
CA MET A 698 22.30 -12.52 34.80
C MET A 698 20.91 -12.64 35.45
N VAL A 699 20.76 -12.15 36.67
CA VAL A 699 19.47 -12.10 37.38
C VAL A 699 18.56 -11.06 36.72
N LEU A 700 19.06 -9.86 36.43
CA LEU A 700 18.28 -8.81 35.77
C LEU A 700 17.73 -9.26 34.41
N LEU A 701 18.57 -9.89 33.57
CA LEU A 701 18.13 -10.46 32.29
C LEU A 701 17.07 -11.55 32.47
N ARG A 702 17.16 -12.35 33.54
CA ARG A 702 16.15 -13.38 33.84
C ARG A 702 14.82 -12.78 34.25
N LEU A 703 14.82 -11.69 35.02
CA LEU A 703 13.59 -11.02 35.42
C LEU A 703 12.82 -10.50 34.19
N LEU A 704 13.51 -9.97 33.17
CA LEU A 704 12.88 -9.55 31.91
C LEU A 704 12.14 -10.71 31.21
N VAL A 705 12.77 -11.88 31.14
CA VAL A 705 12.15 -13.10 30.58
C VAL A 705 10.96 -13.56 31.42
N GLN A 706 11.01 -13.41 32.75
CA GLN A 706 9.88 -13.75 33.60
C GLN A 706 8.70 -12.80 33.41
N VAL A 707 8.92 -11.50 33.24
CA VAL A 707 7.83 -10.55 32.94
C VAL A 707 7.14 -10.92 31.64
N ARG A 708 7.90 -11.33 30.62
CA ARG A 708 7.38 -11.86 29.34
C ARG A 708 6.38 -13.01 29.53
N ASP A 709 6.64 -13.89 30.48
CA ASP A 709 5.79 -15.05 30.74
C ASP A 709 4.45 -14.66 31.38
N GLU A 710 4.41 -13.53 32.08
CA GLU A 710 3.25 -13.06 32.87
C GLU A 710 2.28 -12.15 32.10
N VAL A 711 2.63 -11.69 30.89
CA VAL A 711 1.77 -10.82 30.06
C VAL A 711 0.77 -11.61 29.18
N PRO A 712 -0.31 -10.97 28.67
CA PRO A 712 -1.29 -11.60 27.80
C PRO A 712 -0.65 -12.01 26.46
N LEU A 713 -1.30 -12.88 25.68
CA LEU A 713 -0.76 -13.54 24.47
C LEU A 713 0.39 -14.56 24.72
N ASN A 714 1.01 -14.57 25.92
CA ASN A 714 2.01 -15.57 26.35
C ASN A 714 1.42 -16.61 27.32
N HIS A 715 1.79 -16.58 28.60
CA HIS A 715 1.34 -17.52 29.63
C HIS A 715 0.57 -16.86 30.78
N GLY A 716 0.50 -15.53 30.82
CA GLY A 716 -0.16 -14.82 31.89
C GLY A 716 -1.41 -14.07 31.45
N ASP A 717 -2.01 -13.40 32.41
CA ASP A 717 -3.25 -12.63 32.32
C ASP A 717 -3.09 -11.20 32.87
N ARG A 718 -1.86 -10.79 33.18
CA ARG A 718 -1.54 -9.49 33.79
C ARG A 718 -1.10 -8.49 32.73
N ASP A 719 -1.49 -7.23 32.86
CA ASP A 719 -0.87 -6.15 32.08
C ASP A 719 0.65 -6.04 32.38
N LEU A 720 1.39 -5.27 31.58
CA LEU A 720 2.85 -5.18 31.73
C LEU A 720 3.27 -4.68 33.11
N GLN A 721 2.52 -3.74 33.69
CA GLN A 721 2.79 -3.20 35.01
C GLN A 721 2.57 -4.26 36.11
N GLY A 722 1.44 -4.96 36.08
CA GLY A 722 1.12 -6.03 37.01
C GLY A 722 2.05 -7.23 36.89
N ALA A 723 2.45 -7.58 35.66
CA ALA A 723 3.46 -8.60 35.39
C ALA A 723 4.82 -8.22 36.00
N THR A 724 5.24 -6.97 35.82
CA THR A 724 6.49 -6.46 36.41
C THR A 724 6.45 -6.47 37.93
N ALA A 725 5.38 -5.96 38.53
CA ALA A 725 5.21 -5.96 39.98
C ALA A 725 5.15 -7.39 40.56
N HIS A 726 4.52 -8.33 39.85
CA HIS A 726 4.47 -9.73 40.28
C HIS A 726 5.86 -10.38 40.28
N VAL A 727 6.64 -10.21 39.20
CA VAL A 727 8.01 -10.73 39.10
C VAL A 727 8.92 -10.10 40.15
N LEU A 728 8.69 -8.83 40.49
CA LEU A 728 9.47 -8.09 41.47
C LEU A 728 8.95 -8.21 42.91
N GLN A 729 8.03 -9.14 43.21
CA GLN A 729 7.40 -9.28 44.55
C GLN A 729 8.36 -9.54 45.72
N HIS A 730 9.60 -9.93 45.42
CA HIS A 730 10.66 -10.17 46.40
C HIS A 730 11.73 -9.08 46.40
N TYR A 731 11.47 -7.92 45.79
CA TYR A 731 12.38 -6.78 45.72
C TYR A 731 11.79 -5.55 46.41
N ALA A 732 12.65 -4.72 46.98
CA ALA A 732 12.24 -3.45 47.60
C ALA A 732 11.54 -2.51 46.60
N GLN A 733 11.86 -2.64 45.31
CA GLN A 733 11.34 -1.82 44.21
C GLN A 733 10.09 -2.40 43.54
N GLN A 734 9.40 -3.37 44.16
CA GLN A 734 8.22 -4.05 43.59
C GLN A 734 7.18 -3.09 42.97
N GLU A 735 6.84 -2.00 43.67
CA GLU A 735 5.82 -1.05 43.23
C GLU A 735 6.38 0.18 42.52
N SER A 736 7.70 0.40 42.56
CA SER A 736 8.34 1.61 42.06
C SER A 736 9.14 1.42 40.77
N CYS A 737 9.49 0.18 40.40
CA CYS A 737 10.23 -0.12 39.19
C CYS A 737 9.29 -0.42 38.02
N THR A 738 9.38 0.37 36.95
CA THR A 738 8.72 0.04 35.66
C THR A 738 9.53 -0.98 34.88
N TYR A 739 8.89 -1.60 33.87
CA TYR A 739 9.60 -2.50 32.96
C TYR A 739 10.70 -1.77 32.16
N ALA A 740 10.44 -0.52 31.74
CA ALA A 740 11.45 0.34 31.11
C ALA A 740 12.69 0.53 31.99
N GLN A 741 12.49 0.80 33.28
CA GLN A 741 13.59 0.95 34.25
C GLN A 741 14.33 -0.38 34.48
N LEU A 742 13.62 -1.51 34.46
CA LEU A 742 14.25 -2.83 34.55
C LEU A 742 15.13 -3.12 33.32
N ILE A 743 14.67 -2.78 32.11
CA ILE A 743 15.46 -2.85 30.88
C ILE A 743 16.72 -1.99 30.99
N ASP A 744 16.58 -0.71 31.34
CA ASP A 744 17.70 0.22 31.43
C ASP A 744 18.76 -0.28 32.43
N ARG A 745 18.32 -0.77 33.59
CA ARG A 745 19.20 -1.38 34.59
C ARG A 745 19.93 -2.61 34.05
N ALA A 746 19.23 -3.52 33.35
CA ALA A 746 19.83 -4.71 32.76
C ALA A 746 20.88 -4.33 31.69
N VAL A 747 20.52 -3.45 30.75
CA VAL A 747 21.41 -3.01 29.65
C VAL A 747 22.66 -2.33 30.20
N ARG A 748 22.49 -1.42 31.17
CA ARG A 748 23.62 -0.73 31.82
C ARG A 748 24.55 -1.71 32.52
N THR A 749 23.99 -2.63 33.32
CA THR A 749 24.79 -3.60 34.09
C THR A 749 25.56 -4.55 33.18
N VAL A 750 24.95 -5.05 32.09
CA VAL A 750 25.64 -5.88 31.09
C VAL A 750 26.78 -5.11 30.43
N THR A 751 26.50 -3.88 29.99
CA THR A 751 27.47 -3.01 29.30
C THR A 751 28.67 -2.71 30.19
N GLU A 752 28.45 -2.36 31.45
CA GLU A 752 29.50 -2.07 32.43
C GLU A 752 30.32 -3.31 32.80
N THR A 753 29.66 -4.47 32.97
CA THR A 753 30.32 -5.72 33.40
C THR A 753 31.15 -6.36 32.28
N HIS A 754 30.64 -6.33 31.05
CA HIS A 754 31.23 -7.06 29.92
C HIS A 754 31.91 -6.15 28.88
N GLY A 755 31.84 -4.83 29.02
CA GLY A 755 32.49 -3.88 28.12
C GLY A 755 31.92 -3.88 26.69
N VAL A 756 30.64 -4.24 26.53
CA VAL A 756 29.99 -4.35 25.23
C VAL A 756 29.63 -2.97 24.69
N THR A 757 30.05 -2.63 23.48
CA THR A 757 29.58 -1.42 22.80
C THR A 757 28.26 -1.70 22.11
N VAL A 758 27.23 -0.92 22.44
CA VAL A 758 25.89 -1.02 21.83
C VAL A 758 25.94 -0.57 20.36
N SER A 759 25.23 -1.26 19.46
CA SER A 759 25.21 -0.92 18.03
C SER A 759 24.38 0.33 17.75
N ASP A 760 24.34 0.75 16.47
CA ASP A 760 23.57 1.90 15.99
C ASP A 760 22.11 1.54 15.63
N TRP A 761 21.65 0.33 15.94
CA TRP A 761 20.32 -0.15 15.54
C TRP A 761 19.19 0.76 16.06
N ALA A 762 19.31 1.23 17.32
CA ALA A 762 18.35 2.16 17.91
C ALA A 762 18.34 3.52 17.19
N ASP A 763 19.53 4.06 16.89
CA ASP A 763 19.68 5.33 16.19
C ASP A 763 19.12 5.26 14.76
N ARG A 764 19.30 4.13 14.08
CA ARG A 764 18.74 3.86 12.75
C ARG A 764 17.21 3.80 12.80
N LEU A 765 16.62 3.17 13.81
CA LEU A 765 15.17 3.13 13.98
C LEU A 765 14.59 4.53 14.27
N ASP A 766 15.20 5.29 15.18
CA ASP A 766 14.77 6.67 15.46
C ASP A 766 14.97 7.59 14.25
N GLY A 767 16.04 7.36 13.49
CA GLY A 767 16.27 8.00 12.20
C GLY A 767 15.18 7.73 11.19
N LEU A 768 14.78 6.46 11.04
CA LEU A 768 13.68 6.06 10.16
C LEU A 768 12.35 6.68 10.60
N ARG A 769 11.99 6.58 11.89
CA ARG A 769 10.77 7.18 12.45
C ARG A 769 10.69 8.68 12.14
N ARG A 770 11.78 9.40 12.39
CA ARG A 770 11.87 10.83 12.07
C ARG A 770 11.69 11.12 10.58
N LYS A 771 12.30 10.34 9.68
CA LYS A 771 12.09 10.48 8.23
C LYS A 771 10.61 10.26 7.87
N VAL A 772 9.95 9.26 8.47
CA VAL A 772 8.51 9.01 8.28
C VAL A 772 7.67 10.20 8.75
N SER A 773 7.92 10.74 9.93
CA SER A 773 7.20 11.93 10.44
C SER A 773 7.49 13.19 9.59
N GLU A 774 8.71 13.36 9.08
CA GLU A 774 9.06 14.43 8.14
C GLU A 774 8.24 14.32 6.84
N GLN A 775 7.98 13.10 6.35
CA GLN A 775 7.12 12.86 5.19
C GLN A 775 5.64 13.19 5.45
N GLN A 776 5.16 13.04 6.69
CA GLN A 776 3.81 13.49 7.08
C GLN A 776 3.72 15.03 7.06
N GLY A 777 4.75 15.71 7.55
CA GLY A 777 4.83 17.18 7.60
C GLY A 777 5.15 17.85 6.26
N SER A 778 5.75 17.12 5.31
CA SER A 778 6.07 17.59 3.96
C SER A 778 4.88 17.53 2.99
N ALA A 779 3.68 17.16 3.47
CA ALA A 779 2.47 17.14 2.65
C ALA A 779 2.28 18.50 1.95
N HIS A 780 2.55 18.49 0.65
CA HIS A 780 2.26 19.47 -0.40
C HIS A 780 1.90 20.86 0.12
N GLY A 781 2.92 21.60 0.56
CA GLY A 781 2.90 23.07 0.55
C GLY A 781 1.74 23.75 1.28
N THR A 782 1.42 23.39 2.52
CA THR A 782 0.76 24.34 3.45
C THR A 782 1.79 24.91 4.42
N THR A 783 2.59 25.88 3.96
CA THR A 783 2.96 26.97 4.87
C THR A 783 1.67 27.68 5.25
N ARG A 784 1.30 27.60 6.53
CA ARG A 784 0.24 28.41 7.14
C ARG A 784 0.37 29.90 6.81
#